data_AF-A0A523Q2U1-F1
#
_entry.id   AF-A0A523Q2U1-F1
#
_cell.length_a   1.000
_cell.length_b   1.000
_cell.length_c   1.000
_cell.angle_alpha   90.00
_cell.angle_beta   90.00
_cell.angle_gamma   90.00
#
_symmetry.space_group_name_H-M   'P 1'
#
loop_
_entity.id
_entity.type
_entity.pdbx_description
1 polymer ?
#
loop_
_entity_poly.entity_id
_entity_poly.type
_entity_poly.pdbx_seq_one_letter_code
_entity_poly.pdbx_strand_id
1 'polypeptide(L)'
;MATIFTACRSPAIQGGCCRGFGCCLPWTPRACPQWPNWSPSVPTACRSSSPCLRTTTFEWVVTGASSQGSGLIGRYFTGQSLGGTAVYLRTENVDFTWNTSPAPGVSVNDFSVEWSGQVQAPSSGTYQFQTVSDDGVRLALNNATLIDNWANHGTTTDTSGPVQLLAGQRVPISLKYFNGNATGTVRLLWKKPGAGAFEVVPASVLFGDLSIATGLRATYFNNTTLSGVPVLERVESPNFDWGQGAPDPKVQADGFSVRWQGSLVVSTSGDYEFRTEADDGVRMWGGGIVDPVINRWSASGAVVADTVGPVALTAGQTVPITLEYFDQDKAAVVRLLWKTPGSSAFVPVPASNLLSTLANAAPVMTALTDRQGLRGVADSVTVSARDPEGAALSYSASGLPSGMSIDAATGVISGTPTVSGVYAVLVTATDSDRMSGQAGFTWTITEPLAEVDPIEAPPILAGQTASYRPVVKSAGSVEYIWQFGDGSADTAASTSPNADHVYTTPGVYLVNLIIRSTVDGSRKTVSFRQAVTTPVTAKAPLASTNILVEPRTDVAPRLWVLSPDNSTVTVFELPSMNRLGEVSTGGSGPTTLGLVPNGPVVVVNQTSGNLVVIDQNSGSVSASLPTPRGSRPYGIVFSPLGDFAYVSYEATGQVVKYDLTGAVVGTLTVGGNPRHLSISADGSRLFVSRFTTAPQPGEGTASVRGDINGVKTGGEVIEVNTAAFTTQRRIVLQHSDRLDTTVTGSGVPNYLAAAVISPDGKSAWVPSKQDNIGRGMLRSRQQLDFQNSVRAISSRIDLTANQEDYAARVDHDNAGLATAAAFHPTGAYLFVALETSREVAVVDPVGRRELFRINVGRAPQGLTVSADGRTLYVQNFMDRSVSVVDLSPLVRNGLLESKLITTASTVVTEALAPAVLLGKQLFYDAKDTRLARDGYLSCAVCHAEGADDGRVWDFTGFGEGLRNTIDLRGKAGGQGFQHWSGNFDEIQDFEGQIRNFAQGSGLMGYNEFYGGTRSTPLGDPKAGLSADLDALASYVKSLSTPVDSPWRQADGTLTATAQLGRQTYLNAQCASCHGTPGFPGSATPLRDVGTLKASSGTRSGGTLTGIDVPSLAGVWATAPYLHDGSAATLEDAVRAHTKNTIQPPAAEMAQLVEYLRQINADSGTQSQAAARAKAAAQGTGGLKKGRGG
;
A
#
# COMPACT_ATOMS: atom_id res chain seq x y z
N MET A 1 -15.71 40.04 -11.95
CA MET A 1 -16.90 39.99 -12.83
C MET A 1 -17.90 39.07 -12.12
N ALA A 2 -18.82 39.60 -11.31
CA ALA A 2 -20.08 40.20 -11.73
C ALA A 2 -21.01 39.22 -12.47
N THR A 3 -21.92 38.61 -11.69
CA THR A 3 -23.34 38.29 -11.97
C THR A 3 -23.72 37.41 -13.17
N ILE A 4 -24.41 36.29 -12.91
CA ILE A 4 -25.79 36.00 -13.34
C ILE A 4 -26.40 34.82 -12.51
N PHE A 5 -27.67 35.04 -12.14
CA PHE A 5 -28.73 34.31 -11.43
C PHE A 5 -28.75 32.75 -11.45
N THR A 6 -29.06 31.98 -10.40
CA THR A 6 -30.22 31.88 -9.46
C THR A 6 -31.34 30.90 -9.91
N ALA A 7 -31.36 29.72 -9.26
CA ALA A 7 -32.47 28.92 -8.71
C ALA A 7 -33.80 28.61 -9.45
N CYS A 8 -34.18 27.32 -9.44
CA CYS A 8 -35.55 26.77 -9.27
C CYS A 8 -35.43 25.37 -8.59
N ARG A 9 -35.57 25.24 -7.27
CA ARG A 9 -36.74 24.72 -6.50
C ARG A 9 -37.40 23.41 -7.01
N SER A 10 -37.28 22.35 -6.19
CA SER A 10 -38.07 21.09 -6.14
C SER A 10 -39.54 21.34 -5.69
N PRO A 11 -40.52 20.38 -5.71
CA PRO A 11 -40.52 19.16 -4.85
C PRO A 11 -41.28 17.87 -5.35
N ALA A 12 -40.87 16.68 -4.85
CA ALA A 12 -41.63 15.50 -4.33
C ALA A 12 -42.78 14.85 -5.19
N ILE A 13 -43.15 13.54 -5.22
CA ILE A 13 -43.19 12.36 -4.32
C ILE A 13 -43.40 11.06 -5.18
N GLN A 14 -43.08 9.89 -4.60
CA GLN A 14 -43.41 8.46 -4.95
C GLN A 14 -42.26 7.72 -5.67
N GLY A 15 -41.71 6.58 -5.21
CA GLY A 15 -41.99 5.65 -4.13
C GLY A 15 -41.66 4.21 -4.61
N GLY A 16 -40.78 3.49 -3.91
CA GLY A 16 -40.79 2.00 -3.88
C GLY A 16 -39.81 1.20 -4.76
N CYS A 17 -38.74 0.72 -4.12
CA CYS A 17 -37.95 -0.54 -4.26
C CYS A 17 -38.09 -1.47 -5.49
N CYS A 18 -36.94 -1.90 -6.04
CA CYS A 18 -36.61 -3.32 -6.26
C CYS A 18 -35.12 -3.58 -6.57
N ARG A 19 -34.70 -4.82 -6.28
CA ARG A 19 -33.35 -5.42 -6.23
C ARG A 19 -32.75 -5.73 -7.62
N GLY A 20 -31.44 -6.01 -7.66
CA GLY A 20 -30.74 -6.59 -8.81
C GLY A 20 -30.86 -8.11 -8.97
N PHE A 21 -30.46 -8.61 -10.15
CA PHE A 21 -29.80 -9.88 -10.58
C PHE A 21 -29.84 -9.87 -12.13
N GLY A 22 -28.79 -10.11 -12.91
CA GLY A 22 -27.94 -11.31 -13.02
C GLY A 22 -28.54 -12.27 -14.06
N CYS A 23 -27.83 -12.72 -15.12
CA CYS A 23 -27.15 -14.03 -15.22
C CYS A 23 -26.93 -14.40 -16.73
N CYS A 24 -25.99 -15.23 -17.23
CA CYS A 24 -25.10 -16.34 -16.74
C CYS A 24 -23.91 -16.51 -17.76
N LEU A 25 -22.62 -16.68 -17.41
CA LEU A 25 -21.80 -17.87 -16.99
C LEU A 25 -21.46 -18.91 -18.11
N PRO A 26 -20.45 -19.82 -17.99
CA PRO A 26 -19.23 -19.93 -17.13
C PRO A 26 -17.94 -20.50 -17.83
N TRP A 27 -16.80 -20.67 -17.13
CA TRP A 27 -15.93 -21.89 -17.12
C TRP A 27 -14.87 -21.84 -15.98
N THR A 28 -14.41 -23.02 -15.52
CA THR A 28 -13.89 -23.40 -14.18
C THR A 28 -12.35 -23.58 -14.04
N PRO A 29 -11.80 -23.80 -12.81
CA PRO A 29 -10.35 -23.82 -12.50
C PRO A 29 -9.75 -25.21 -12.20
N ARG A 30 -8.44 -25.43 -12.44
CA ARG A 30 -7.59 -26.49 -11.81
C ARG A 30 -6.08 -26.15 -11.73
N ALA A 31 -5.57 -26.24 -10.49
CA ALA A 31 -4.30 -26.80 -9.97
C ALA A 31 -2.90 -26.41 -10.53
N CYS A 32 -1.98 -26.04 -9.62
CA CYS A 32 -0.63 -26.65 -9.45
C CYS A 32 0.06 -26.16 -8.14
N PRO A 33 1.06 -26.89 -7.58
CA PRO A 33 1.15 -27.24 -6.14
C PRO A 33 2.31 -26.60 -5.34
N GLN A 34 2.41 -27.02 -4.08
CA GLN A 34 3.24 -26.49 -2.98
C GLN A 34 4.70 -27.00 -2.86
N TRP A 35 5.63 -26.05 -2.53
CA TRP A 35 6.72 -26.01 -1.49
C TRP A 35 7.93 -27.02 -1.54
N PRO A 36 9.09 -26.86 -0.81
CA PRO A 36 9.46 -25.92 0.30
C PRO A 36 10.93 -25.35 0.41
N ASN A 37 11.11 -24.41 1.36
CA ASN A 37 12.27 -24.07 2.24
C ASN A 37 13.69 -23.71 1.72
N TRP A 38 14.21 -22.54 2.14
CA TRP A 38 15.35 -22.36 3.08
C TRP A 38 15.75 -20.85 3.21
N SER A 39 16.11 -20.44 4.43
CA SER A 39 16.79 -19.18 4.81
C SER A 39 18.02 -19.56 5.67
N PRO A 40 18.93 -18.66 6.11
CA PRO A 40 19.40 -17.35 5.63
C PRO A 40 20.96 -17.27 5.56
N SER A 41 21.55 -16.19 5.04
CA SER A 41 22.84 -15.65 5.56
C SER A 41 23.24 -14.31 4.92
N VAL A 42 23.64 -13.38 5.79
CA VAL A 42 24.36 -12.13 5.48
C VAL A 42 25.86 -12.42 5.62
N PRO A 43 26.76 -11.77 4.85
CA PRO A 43 27.66 -10.82 5.52
C PRO A 43 27.96 -9.53 4.73
N THR A 44 27.92 -8.45 5.50
CA THR A 44 28.71 -7.20 5.54
C THR A 44 30.03 -7.15 4.74
N ALA A 45 30.29 -6.05 3.99
CA ALA A 45 31.49 -5.18 4.14
C ALA A 45 31.64 -4.06 3.07
N CYS A 46 31.95 -2.85 3.57
CA CYS A 46 32.83 -1.79 3.04
C CYS A 46 32.44 -0.85 1.87
N ARG A 47 31.99 0.35 2.28
CA ARG A 47 32.54 1.71 2.01
C ARG A 47 33.18 2.06 0.64
N SER A 48 32.60 3.10 0.02
CA SER A 48 33.21 4.41 -0.34
C SER A 48 33.16 4.86 -1.81
N SER A 49 32.88 6.16 -1.95
CA SER A 49 33.09 7.11 -3.08
C SER A 49 32.22 7.01 -4.36
N SER A 50 31.43 8.07 -4.56
CA SER A 50 30.71 8.48 -5.78
C SER A 50 31.66 8.93 -6.93
N PRO A 51 31.15 9.41 -8.10
CA PRO A 51 30.33 8.74 -9.10
C PRO A 51 31.00 8.79 -10.50
N CYS A 52 30.69 7.84 -11.40
CA CYS A 52 30.94 8.02 -12.84
C CYS A 52 29.84 7.36 -13.68
N LEU A 53 29.25 8.15 -14.58
CA LEU A 53 28.32 7.73 -15.63
C LEU A 53 28.86 6.54 -16.42
N ARG A 54 28.02 5.52 -16.65
CA ARG A 54 28.03 4.69 -17.86
C ARG A 54 26.69 3.97 -18.02
N THR A 55 26.06 4.25 -19.16
CA THR A 55 24.95 3.54 -19.76
C THR A 55 25.38 2.12 -20.18
N THR A 56 24.66 1.11 -19.72
CA THR A 56 24.75 -0.28 -20.19
C THR A 56 23.53 -0.59 -21.05
N THR A 57 23.75 -0.78 -22.36
CA THR A 57 22.78 -1.41 -23.27
C THR A 57 23.06 -2.91 -23.33
N PHE A 58 22.02 -3.71 -23.09
CA PHE A 58 22.01 -5.16 -23.23
C PHE A 58 22.00 -5.56 -24.71
N GLU A 59 22.90 -6.47 -25.11
CA GLU A 59 22.84 -7.21 -26.38
C GLU A 59 21.92 -8.43 -26.25
N TRP A 60 21.07 -8.66 -27.25
CA TRP A 60 20.49 -9.97 -27.53
C TRP A 60 21.09 -10.50 -28.84
N VAL A 61 21.85 -11.58 -28.71
CA VAL A 61 22.26 -12.44 -29.82
C VAL A 61 21.08 -13.36 -30.16
N VAL A 62 20.62 -13.33 -31.41
CA VAL A 62 19.80 -14.40 -32.00
C VAL A 62 20.61 -15.07 -33.09
N THR A 63 21.06 -16.30 -32.83
CA THR A 63 21.63 -17.21 -33.83
C THR A 63 20.54 -18.15 -34.36
N GLY A 64 20.38 -18.21 -35.69
CA GLY A 64 19.83 -19.38 -36.38
C GLY A 64 18.77 -19.11 -37.45
N ALA A 65 19.19 -18.97 -38.71
CA ALA A 65 18.41 -19.46 -39.86
C ALA A 65 19.38 -19.74 -41.03
N SER A 66 19.60 -21.03 -41.33
CA SER A 66 20.25 -21.49 -42.54
C SER A 66 19.24 -21.56 -43.69
N SER A 67 19.51 -20.87 -44.81
CA SER A 67 19.04 -21.30 -46.14
C SER A 67 20.17 -21.07 -47.14
N GLN A 68 20.60 -22.14 -47.81
CA GLN A 68 21.73 -22.12 -48.75
C GLN A 68 21.30 -21.41 -50.05
N GLY A 69 22.15 -20.54 -50.60
CA GLY A 69 21.93 -19.90 -51.90
C GLY A 69 21.97 -20.90 -53.05
N SER A 70 21.48 -20.51 -54.23
CA SER A 70 21.58 -21.35 -55.42
C SER A 70 21.74 -20.59 -56.75
N GLY A 71 22.04 -19.29 -56.72
CA GLY A 71 22.40 -18.51 -57.91
C GLY A 71 21.74 -17.13 -57.99
N LEU A 72 22.06 -16.37 -59.04
CA LEU A 72 21.43 -15.10 -59.42
C LEU A 72 20.39 -15.34 -60.52
N ILE A 73 19.38 -14.46 -60.65
CA ILE A 73 18.42 -14.56 -61.76
C ILE A 73 19.03 -13.92 -63.00
N GLY A 74 19.30 -14.74 -64.01
CA GLY A 74 19.73 -14.34 -65.34
C GLY A 74 18.53 -14.04 -66.23
N ARG A 75 18.43 -12.78 -66.68
CA ARG A 75 17.49 -12.32 -67.70
C ARG A 75 18.21 -12.26 -69.03
N TYR A 76 17.78 -13.07 -69.99
CA TYR A 76 18.40 -13.17 -71.30
C TYR A 76 17.64 -12.32 -72.33
N PHE A 77 18.38 -11.56 -73.13
CA PHE A 77 17.86 -10.63 -74.13
C PHE A 77 18.48 -10.93 -75.50
N THR A 78 17.74 -10.62 -76.56
CA THR A 78 18.28 -10.58 -77.93
C THR A 78 18.98 -9.24 -78.17
N GLY A 79 20.12 -9.26 -78.86
CA GLY A 79 20.96 -8.08 -79.08
C GLY A 79 21.81 -7.68 -77.87
N GLN A 80 22.78 -6.79 -78.09
CA GLN A 80 23.83 -6.43 -77.12
C GLN A 80 23.41 -5.36 -76.07
N SER A 81 22.27 -4.68 -76.27
CA SER A 81 21.95 -3.45 -75.52
C SER A 81 21.13 -3.65 -74.24
N LEU A 82 20.90 -4.90 -73.78
CA LEU A 82 20.00 -5.23 -72.67
C LEU A 82 18.59 -4.59 -72.81
N GLY A 83 18.16 -4.36 -74.05
CA GLY A 83 16.93 -3.64 -74.38
C GLY A 83 15.80 -4.59 -74.77
N GLY A 84 14.56 -4.23 -74.41
CA GLY A 84 13.37 -5.05 -74.71
C GLY A 84 13.00 -6.04 -73.60
N THR A 85 12.03 -6.92 -73.87
CA THR A 85 11.56 -7.93 -72.90
C THR A 85 12.54 -9.11 -72.87
N ALA A 86 12.92 -9.55 -71.66
CA ALA A 86 13.74 -10.75 -71.51
C ALA A 86 13.01 -11.97 -72.10
N VAL A 87 13.68 -12.69 -73.00
CA VAL A 87 13.10 -13.83 -73.72
C VAL A 87 13.23 -15.13 -72.93
N TYR A 88 14.10 -15.16 -71.92
CA TYR A 88 14.28 -16.31 -71.04
C TYR A 88 14.79 -15.86 -69.66
N LEU A 89 14.32 -16.52 -68.60
CA LEU A 89 14.73 -16.26 -67.21
C LEU A 89 15.05 -17.58 -66.50
N ARG A 90 16.18 -17.62 -65.77
CA ARG A 90 16.49 -18.72 -64.84
C ARG A 90 17.41 -18.26 -63.70
N THR A 91 17.40 -18.99 -62.58
CA THR A 91 18.36 -18.79 -61.49
C THR A 91 19.58 -19.68 -61.70
N GLU A 92 20.79 -19.11 -61.65
CA GLU A 92 22.02 -19.82 -62.00
C GLU A 92 23.29 -19.24 -61.36
N ASN A 93 24.38 -20.03 -61.36
CA ASN A 93 25.72 -19.55 -61.01
C ASN A 93 26.38 -18.89 -62.21
N VAL A 94 27.13 -17.81 -62.03
CA VAL A 94 27.79 -17.12 -63.15
C VAL A 94 29.20 -17.71 -63.40
N ASP A 95 29.25 -18.79 -64.16
CA ASP A 95 30.50 -19.44 -64.61
C ASP A 95 30.27 -20.13 -65.97
N PHE A 96 30.25 -19.35 -67.06
CA PHE A 96 29.81 -19.81 -68.38
C PHE A 96 30.87 -19.67 -69.48
N THR A 97 30.92 -20.68 -70.34
CA THR A 97 31.57 -20.65 -71.66
C THR A 97 30.61 -21.27 -72.67
N TRP A 98 30.17 -20.49 -73.65
CA TRP A 98 29.18 -20.89 -74.64
C TRP A 98 29.82 -21.19 -76.00
N ASN A 99 29.57 -22.41 -76.48
CA ASN A 99 29.89 -22.84 -77.85
C ASN A 99 28.63 -22.96 -78.73
N THR A 100 27.45 -22.78 -78.14
CA THR A 100 26.11 -22.85 -78.75
C THR A 100 25.18 -21.82 -78.09
N SER A 101 23.93 -21.70 -78.55
CA SER A 101 22.94 -20.78 -77.96
C SER A 101 22.81 -20.97 -76.43
N PRO A 102 22.79 -19.89 -75.64
CA PRO A 102 22.85 -19.96 -74.17
C PRO A 102 21.52 -20.33 -73.51
N ALA A 103 20.39 -20.14 -74.19
CA ALA A 103 19.04 -20.46 -73.72
C ALA A 103 18.01 -20.52 -74.88
N PRO A 104 16.87 -21.22 -74.71
CA PRO A 104 15.80 -21.23 -75.71
C PRO A 104 15.32 -19.81 -76.07
N GLY A 105 15.23 -19.50 -77.36
CA GLY A 105 14.81 -18.17 -77.84
C GLY A 105 15.93 -17.12 -77.89
N VAL A 106 17.17 -17.47 -77.52
CA VAL A 106 18.35 -16.59 -77.60
C VAL A 106 19.25 -17.02 -78.78
N SER A 107 19.77 -16.06 -79.56
CA SER A 107 20.69 -16.33 -80.66
C SER A 107 22.07 -16.80 -80.18
N VAL A 108 22.82 -17.50 -81.04
CA VAL A 108 24.19 -17.99 -80.71
C VAL A 108 25.16 -16.82 -80.52
N ASN A 109 25.02 -15.79 -81.36
CA ASN A 109 25.75 -14.52 -81.28
C ASN A 109 24.73 -13.38 -81.10
N ASP A 110 25.20 -12.19 -80.73
CA ASP A 110 24.38 -11.00 -80.57
C ASP A 110 23.27 -11.16 -79.50
N PHE A 111 23.69 -11.38 -78.26
CA PHE A 111 22.79 -11.47 -77.10
C PHE A 111 23.38 -10.75 -75.89
N SER A 112 22.53 -10.48 -74.90
CA SER A 112 22.96 -9.91 -73.63
C SER A 112 22.22 -10.55 -72.45
N VAL A 113 22.85 -10.51 -71.28
CA VAL A 113 22.31 -11.12 -70.06
C VAL A 113 22.51 -10.17 -68.89
N GLU A 114 21.48 -10.06 -68.04
CA GLU A 114 21.55 -9.37 -66.75
C GLU A 114 21.29 -10.38 -65.64
N TRP A 115 22.31 -10.65 -64.82
CA TRP A 115 22.16 -11.36 -63.56
C TRP A 115 21.93 -10.37 -62.44
N SER A 116 20.90 -10.60 -61.64
CA SER A 116 20.57 -9.76 -60.49
C SER A 116 20.16 -10.60 -59.28
N GLY A 117 20.49 -10.09 -58.10
CA GLY A 117 20.23 -10.74 -56.82
C GLY A 117 21.11 -10.18 -55.71
N GLN A 118 21.50 -11.03 -54.76
CA GLN A 118 22.34 -10.68 -53.61
C GLN A 118 23.47 -11.69 -53.44
N VAL A 119 24.62 -11.22 -52.93
CA VAL A 119 25.76 -12.06 -52.51
C VAL A 119 25.95 -11.98 -50.99
N GLN A 120 26.21 -13.10 -50.33
CA GLN A 120 26.48 -13.17 -48.90
C GLN A 120 27.95 -13.46 -48.61
N ALA A 121 28.64 -12.60 -47.85
CA ALA A 121 30.02 -12.85 -47.48
C ALA A 121 30.13 -13.89 -46.35
N PRO A 122 30.93 -14.97 -46.50
CA PRO A 122 31.09 -15.99 -45.48
C PRO A 122 31.97 -15.55 -44.30
N SER A 123 32.82 -14.54 -44.48
CA SER A 123 33.65 -13.95 -43.43
C SER A 123 33.73 -12.43 -43.58
N SER A 124 33.98 -11.72 -42.48
CA SER A 124 34.16 -10.27 -42.52
C SER A 124 35.57 -9.94 -43.00
N GLY A 125 35.69 -8.93 -43.86
CA GLY A 125 36.98 -8.37 -44.25
C GLY A 125 36.98 -7.84 -45.67
N THR A 126 38.19 -7.63 -46.20
CA THR A 126 38.39 -7.05 -47.53
C THR A 126 38.33 -8.13 -48.62
N TYR A 127 37.36 -7.98 -49.51
CA TYR A 127 37.17 -8.78 -50.72
C TYR A 127 37.62 -7.99 -51.95
N GLN A 128 37.98 -8.70 -53.02
CA GLN A 128 38.08 -8.13 -54.37
C GLN A 128 37.27 -9.01 -55.32
N PHE A 129 36.58 -8.42 -56.28
CA PHE A 129 35.84 -9.14 -57.31
C PHE A 129 36.60 -9.10 -58.63
N GLN A 130 36.43 -10.13 -59.44
CA GLN A 130 37.04 -10.24 -60.75
C GLN A 130 36.04 -10.84 -61.74
N THR A 131 36.02 -10.32 -62.95
CA THR A 131 35.24 -10.88 -64.07
C THR A 131 36.19 -11.36 -65.15
N VAL A 132 35.87 -12.50 -65.77
CA VAL A 132 36.53 -12.96 -66.99
C VAL A 132 35.46 -12.99 -68.08
N SER A 133 35.57 -12.13 -69.10
CA SER A 133 34.54 -12.05 -70.14
C SER A 133 35.07 -11.82 -71.56
N ASP A 134 34.27 -12.28 -72.52
CA ASP A 134 34.39 -12.09 -73.97
C ASP A 134 32.94 -12.05 -74.50
N ASP A 135 32.31 -10.92 -74.80
CA ASP A 135 32.82 -9.54 -74.84
C ASP A 135 32.48 -8.76 -73.54
N GLY A 136 31.76 -7.63 -73.63
CA GLY A 136 31.68 -6.61 -72.59
C GLY A 136 30.95 -7.00 -71.30
N VAL A 137 31.42 -6.45 -70.18
CA VAL A 137 30.92 -6.75 -68.83
C VAL A 137 30.82 -5.51 -67.94
N ARG A 138 29.80 -5.50 -67.06
CA ARG A 138 29.67 -4.54 -65.96
C ARG A 138 29.27 -5.24 -64.68
N LEU A 139 30.03 -5.04 -63.62
CA LEU A 139 29.71 -5.56 -62.29
C LEU A 139 29.42 -4.40 -61.35
N ALA A 140 28.29 -4.48 -60.65
CA ALA A 140 27.93 -3.56 -59.58
C ALA A 140 27.62 -4.31 -58.28
N LEU A 141 28.01 -3.73 -57.16
CA LEU A 141 27.70 -4.21 -55.82
C LEU A 141 27.12 -3.06 -55.00
N ASN A 142 25.96 -3.28 -54.37
CA ASN A 142 25.18 -2.25 -53.69
C ASN A 142 24.94 -1.00 -54.56
N ASN A 143 24.63 -1.22 -55.85
CA ASN A 143 24.48 -0.20 -56.89
C ASN A 143 25.72 0.66 -57.19
N ALA A 144 26.88 0.36 -56.58
CA ALA A 144 28.15 0.97 -56.94
C ALA A 144 28.85 0.12 -58.00
N THR A 145 29.19 0.73 -59.13
CA THR A 145 29.93 0.07 -60.20
C THR A 145 31.34 -0.28 -59.75
N LEU A 146 31.66 -1.58 -59.75
CA LEU A 146 32.98 -2.09 -59.40
C LEU A 146 33.86 -2.32 -60.64
N ILE A 147 33.25 -2.75 -61.74
CA ILE A 147 33.90 -2.99 -63.03
C ILE A 147 32.98 -2.44 -64.12
N ASP A 148 33.53 -1.64 -65.03
CA ASP A 148 32.83 -1.13 -66.21
C ASP A 148 33.73 -1.26 -67.45
N ASN A 149 33.62 -2.39 -68.13
CA ASN A 149 34.32 -2.67 -69.38
C ASN A 149 33.31 -3.08 -70.46
N TRP A 150 32.47 -2.12 -70.86
CA TRP A 150 31.35 -2.35 -71.78
C TRP A 150 31.72 -2.05 -73.23
N ALA A 151 32.64 -2.83 -73.80
CA ALA A 151 33.09 -2.73 -75.19
C ALA A 151 33.35 -4.13 -75.79
N ASN A 152 33.46 -4.24 -77.11
CA ASN A 152 33.89 -5.48 -77.76
C ASN A 152 35.36 -5.74 -77.42
N HIS A 153 35.65 -6.92 -76.88
CA HIS A 153 37.00 -7.31 -76.51
C HIS A 153 37.10 -8.84 -76.43
N GLY A 154 38.27 -9.38 -76.82
CA GLY A 154 38.55 -10.79 -76.55
C GLY A 154 38.60 -11.08 -75.05
N THR A 155 38.73 -12.36 -74.68
CA THR A 155 38.74 -12.82 -73.28
C THR A 155 39.65 -11.98 -72.38
N THR A 156 39.03 -11.13 -71.56
CA THR A 156 39.68 -10.14 -70.72
C THR A 156 39.36 -10.41 -69.25
N THR A 157 40.33 -10.15 -68.38
CA THR A 157 40.17 -10.28 -66.92
C THR A 157 40.19 -8.91 -66.27
N ASP A 158 39.06 -8.48 -65.73
CA ASP A 158 38.90 -7.20 -65.04
C ASP A 158 38.80 -7.42 -63.53
N THR A 159 39.56 -6.66 -62.74
CA THR A 159 39.63 -6.82 -61.27
C THR A 159 39.21 -5.52 -60.59
N SER A 160 38.27 -5.61 -59.65
CA SER A 160 37.78 -4.47 -58.88
C SER A 160 38.81 -3.98 -57.86
N GLY A 161 38.62 -2.76 -57.37
CA GLY A 161 39.22 -2.33 -56.11
C GLY A 161 38.76 -3.18 -54.91
N PRO A 162 39.44 -3.08 -53.75
CA PRO A 162 39.03 -3.76 -52.52
C PRO A 162 37.68 -3.24 -52.00
N VAL A 163 36.82 -4.16 -51.57
CA VAL A 163 35.49 -3.88 -50.99
C VAL A 163 35.38 -4.53 -49.63
N GLN A 164 34.94 -3.79 -48.62
CA GLN A 164 34.70 -4.35 -47.28
C GLN A 164 33.32 -5.00 -47.24
N LEU A 165 33.27 -6.27 -46.81
CA LEU A 165 32.03 -6.99 -46.57
C LEU A 165 32.03 -7.58 -45.16
N LEU A 166 30.85 -7.67 -44.54
CA LEU A 166 30.67 -8.26 -43.22
C LEU A 166 30.13 -9.69 -43.35
N ALA A 167 30.63 -10.61 -42.51
CA ALA A 167 30.18 -11.99 -42.45
C ALA A 167 28.66 -12.05 -42.25
N GLY A 168 27.98 -12.84 -43.07
CA GLY A 168 26.54 -13.02 -43.01
C GLY A 168 25.73 -11.88 -43.63
N GLN A 169 26.34 -10.74 -43.98
CA GLN A 169 25.65 -9.64 -44.65
C GLN A 169 25.37 -10.02 -46.12
N ARG A 170 24.10 -9.87 -46.54
CA ARG A 170 23.69 -9.98 -47.95
C ARG A 170 23.74 -8.60 -48.60
N VAL A 171 24.41 -8.51 -49.74
CA VAL A 171 24.61 -7.26 -50.47
C VAL A 171 24.09 -7.42 -51.89
N PRO A 172 23.27 -6.49 -52.41
CA PRO A 172 22.81 -6.55 -53.80
C PRO A 172 23.96 -6.62 -54.78
N ILE A 173 23.88 -7.52 -55.76
CA ILE A 173 24.87 -7.70 -56.81
C ILE A 173 24.16 -7.75 -58.17
N SER A 174 24.70 -7.02 -59.15
CA SER A 174 24.24 -7.06 -60.53
C SER A 174 25.42 -7.24 -61.47
N LEU A 175 25.32 -8.19 -62.38
CA LEU A 175 26.29 -8.43 -63.43
C LEU A 175 25.58 -8.36 -64.78
N LYS A 176 26.08 -7.48 -65.64
CA LYS A 176 25.61 -7.30 -67.02
C LYS A 176 26.68 -7.80 -67.97
N TYR A 177 26.26 -8.48 -69.03
CA TYR A 177 27.15 -9.06 -70.04
C TYR A 177 26.52 -8.97 -71.43
N PHE A 178 27.33 -8.84 -72.47
CA PHE A 178 26.90 -9.09 -73.84
C PHE A 178 27.94 -9.89 -74.64
N ASN A 179 27.46 -10.61 -75.65
CA ASN A 179 28.29 -11.33 -76.62
C ASN A 179 28.07 -10.76 -78.03
N GLY A 180 29.14 -10.38 -78.72
CA GLY A 180 29.10 -9.77 -80.04
C GLY A 180 29.07 -10.79 -81.18
N ASN A 181 30.23 -11.37 -81.49
CA ASN A 181 30.45 -12.09 -82.75
C ASN A 181 31.36 -13.34 -82.64
N ALA A 182 31.77 -13.75 -81.44
CA ALA A 182 32.58 -14.94 -81.18
C ALA A 182 31.99 -15.83 -80.04
N THR A 183 32.71 -16.88 -79.65
CA THR A 183 32.32 -17.77 -78.52
C THR A 183 32.30 -17.00 -77.21
N GLY A 184 31.12 -16.83 -76.62
CA GLY A 184 30.94 -16.00 -75.42
C GLY A 184 31.42 -16.68 -74.14
N THR A 185 32.14 -15.97 -73.28
CA THR A 185 32.51 -16.41 -71.93
C THR A 185 32.18 -15.32 -70.91
N VAL A 186 31.68 -15.72 -69.73
CA VAL A 186 31.53 -14.82 -68.57
C VAL A 186 31.64 -15.60 -67.27
N ARG A 187 32.51 -15.12 -66.36
CA ARG A 187 32.73 -15.74 -65.05
C ARG A 187 32.79 -14.67 -63.96
N LEU A 188 32.13 -14.92 -62.83
CA LEU A 188 32.18 -14.05 -61.64
C LEU A 188 33.06 -14.69 -60.55
N LEU A 189 34.17 -14.03 -60.22
CA LEU A 189 35.14 -14.50 -59.24
C LEU A 189 35.30 -13.49 -58.09
N TRP A 190 35.78 -13.98 -56.96
CA TRP A 190 36.18 -13.16 -55.82
C TRP A 190 37.48 -13.65 -55.18
N LYS A 191 38.13 -12.77 -54.43
CA LYS A 191 39.24 -13.09 -53.52
C LYS A 191 38.80 -12.77 -52.10
N LYS A 192 38.70 -13.79 -51.25
CA LYS A 192 38.28 -13.67 -49.85
C LYS A 192 39.37 -13.03 -48.97
N PRO A 193 39.02 -12.46 -47.80
CA PRO A 193 39.98 -11.94 -46.84
C PRO A 193 41.02 -13.01 -46.46
N GLY A 194 42.30 -12.71 -46.64
CA GLY A 194 43.41 -13.63 -46.33
C GLY A 194 43.65 -14.76 -47.35
N ALA A 195 42.84 -14.88 -48.42
CA ALA A 195 43.07 -15.88 -49.47
C ALA A 195 44.20 -15.46 -50.43
N GLY A 196 44.94 -16.43 -50.97
CA GLY A 196 46.06 -16.18 -51.90
C GLY A 196 45.66 -15.91 -53.35
N ALA A 197 44.51 -16.43 -53.81
CA ALA A 197 44.06 -16.40 -55.21
C ALA A 197 42.55 -16.11 -55.34
N PHE A 198 42.11 -15.80 -56.56
CA PHE A 198 40.69 -15.65 -56.91
C PHE A 198 40.03 -17.01 -57.16
N GLU A 199 38.77 -17.16 -56.74
CA GLU A 199 37.93 -18.34 -56.97
C GLU A 199 36.55 -17.91 -57.50
N VAL A 200 35.82 -18.80 -58.18
CA VAL A 200 34.45 -18.53 -58.63
C VAL A 200 33.54 -18.30 -57.42
N VAL A 201 32.67 -17.29 -57.47
CA VAL A 201 31.70 -17.07 -56.39
C VAL A 201 30.70 -18.23 -56.38
N PRO A 202 30.58 -18.99 -55.28
CA PRO A 202 29.76 -20.19 -55.29
C PRO A 202 28.27 -19.83 -55.26
N ALA A 203 27.45 -20.58 -55.99
CA ALA A 203 25.99 -20.40 -55.99
C ALA A 203 25.37 -20.45 -54.58
N SER A 204 25.98 -21.20 -53.65
CA SER A 204 25.56 -21.30 -52.25
C SER A 204 25.57 -19.98 -51.48
N VAL A 205 26.22 -18.95 -52.01
CA VAL A 205 26.24 -17.60 -51.44
C VAL A 205 25.53 -16.56 -52.31
N LEU A 206 24.87 -16.98 -53.41
CA LEU A 206 24.13 -16.12 -54.34
C LEU A 206 22.61 -16.37 -54.26
N PHE A 207 21.82 -15.30 -54.28
CA PHE A 207 20.37 -15.32 -54.08
C PHE A 207 19.65 -14.43 -55.11
N GLY A 208 18.81 -14.99 -55.98
CA GLY A 208 18.07 -14.25 -57.02
C GLY A 208 16.82 -13.50 -56.51
N ASP A 209 16.44 -12.40 -57.18
CA ASP A 209 15.29 -11.51 -56.87
C ASP A 209 14.02 -11.78 -57.74
N LEU A 210 12.91 -12.22 -57.15
CA LEU A 210 11.70 -12.75 -57.84
C LEU A 210 10.63 -11.69 -58.21
N SER A 211 10.98 -10.41 -58.33
CA SER A 211 10.02 -9.30 -58.21
C SER A 211 9.09 -8.98 -59.39
N ILE A 212 9.07 -9.68 -60.54
CA ILE A 212 8.07 -9.40 -61.61
C ILE A 212 7.70 -10.64 -62.47
N ALA A 213 6.87 -11.53 -61.93
CA ALA A 213 6.24 -12.63 -62.69
C ALA A 213 4.70 -12.52 -62.67
N THR A 214 4.02 -12.87 -63.78
CA THR A 214 2.55 -12.90 -63.90
C THR A 214 1.94 -14.05 -63.09
N GLY A 215 0.93 -13.76 -62.26
CA GLY A 215 0.39 -14.64 -61.22
C GLY A 215 0.59 -14.06 -59.81
N LEU A 216 0.01 -14.69 -58.79
CA LEU A 216 0.21 -14.35 -57.38
C LEU A 216 1.35 -15.16 -56.78
N ARG A 217 2.07 -14.58 -55.82
CA ARG A 217 3.07 -15.28 -55.02
C ARG A 217 2.38 -16.28 -54.11
N ALA A 218 2.58 -17.57 -54.37
CA ALA A 218 2.08 -18.69 -53.60
C ALA A 218 3.13 -19.17 -52.59
N THR A 219 2.70 -19.35 -51.34
CA THR A 219 3.50 -19.93 -50.27
C THR A 219 2.77 -21.11 -49.66
N TYR A 220 3.33 -22.31 -49.80
CA TYR A 220 2.73 -23.58 -49.38
C TYR A 220 3.32 -24.07 -48.05
N PHE A 221 2.47 -24.70 -47.24
CA PHE A 221 2.80 -25.26 -45.92
C PHE A 221 2.21 -26.67 -45.77
N ASN A 222 2.96 -27.59 -45.17
CA ASN A 222 2.47 -28.94 -44.81
C ASN A 222 1.72 -28.92 -43.46
N ASN A 223 0.75 -28.01 -43.33
CA ASN A 223 -0.24 -27.94 -42.26
C ASN A 223 -1.40 -27.05 -42.72
N THR A 224 -2.54 -27.09 -42.04
CA THR A 224 -3.75 -26.30 -42.39
C THR A 224 -3.79 -24.89 -41.79
N THR A 225 -2.71 -24.46 -41.12
CA THR A 225 -2.68 -23.22 -40.31
C THR A 225 -1.81 -22.11 -40.90
N LEU A 226 -1.21 -22.32 -42.07
CA LEU A 226 -0.27 -21.39 -42.71
C LEU A 226 0.92 -21.01 -41.81
N SER A 227 1.35 -21.94 -40.94
CA SER A 227 2.38 -21.70 -39.93
C SER A 227 3.68 -22.48 -40.22
N GLY A 228 4.78 -22.01 -39.63
CA GLY A 228 6.10 -22.61 -39.79
C GLY A 228 6.82 -22.16 -41.06
N VAL A 229 7.87 -22.89 -41.44
CA VAL A 229 8.66 -22.58 -42.65
C VAL A 229 7.93 -23.12 -43.88
N PRO A 230 7.71 -22.31 -44.93
CA PRO A 230 7.10 -22.79 -46.18
C PRO A 230 7.90 -23.93 -46.80
N VAL A 231 7.19 -24.91 -47.36
CA VAL A 231 7.80 -26.06 -48.04
C VAL A 231 7.99 -25.83 -49.54
N LEU A 232 7.22 -24.90 -50.11
CA LEU A 232 7.30 -24.49 -51.51
C LEU A 232 6.83 -23.04 -51.65
N GLU A 233 7.56 -22.25 -52.44
CA GLU A 233 7.12 -20.93 -52.89
C GLU A 233 7.26 -20.83 -54.41
N ARG A 234 6.23 -20.30 -55.08
CA ARG A 234 6.22 -20.08 -56.54
C ARG A 234 5.23 -19.00 -56.92
N VAL A 235 5.19 -18.63 -58.20
CA VAL A 235 4.18 -17.71 -58.74
C VAL A 235 3.20 -18.49 -59.61
N GLU A 236 1.91 -18.34 -59.34
CA GLU A 236 0.85 -19.06 -60.05
C GLU A 236 -0.51 -18.34 -59.96
N SER A 237 -1.52 -18.83 -60.68
CA SER A 237 -2.89 -18.28 -60.61
C SER A 237 -3.81 -19.28 -59.91
N PRO A 238 -4.56 -18.87 -58.86
CA PRO A 238 -5.42 -19.79 -58.11
C PRO A 238 -6.60 -20.31 -58.93
N ASN A 239 -6.39 -21.41 -59.64
CA ASN A 239 -7.42 -22.13 -60.41
C ASN A 239 -7.04 -23.60 -60.52
N PHE A 240 -7.18 -24.32 -59.40
CA PHE A 240 -6.67 -25.66 -59.22
C PHE A 240 -7.76 -26.66 -58.84
N ASP A 241 -7.59 -27.88 -59.33
CA ASP A 241 -8.34 -29.07 -58.97
C ASP A 241 -7.33 -30.21 -58.92
N TRP A 242 -6.85 -30.50 -57.70
CA TRP A 242 -5.85 -31.54 -57.49
C TRP A 242 -6.48 -32.91 -57.23
N GLY A 243 -7.81 -32.98 -57.11
CA GLY A 243 -8.50 -34.19 -56.69
C GLY A 243 -7.91 -34.72 -55.39
N GLN A 244 -7.59 -36.01 -55.33
CA GLN A 244 -6.96 -36.66 -54.16
C GLN A 244 -5.42 -36.54 -54.16
N GLY A 245 -4.85 -35.65 -54.98
CA GLY A 245 -3.41 -35.48 -55.18
C GLY A 245 -2.85 -34.23 -54.53
N ALA A 246 -1.51 -34.14 -54.44
CA ALA A 246 -0.82 -32.97 -53.88
C ALA A 246 -0.46 -31.92 -54.97
N PRO A 247 -0.38 -30.62 -54.62
CA PRO A 247 0.06 -29.55 -55.54
C PRO A 247 1.51 -29.68 -56.07
N ASP A 248 2.37 -30.41 -55.36
CA ASP A 248 3.79 -30.65 -55.67
C ASP A 248 4.31 -31.81 -54.79
N PRO A 249 5.32 -32.60 -55.19
CA PRO A 249 5.91 -33.65 -54.35
C PRO A 249 6.45 -33.20 -52.98
N LYS A 250 6.74 -31.90 -52.80
CA LYS A 250 7.15 -31.33 -51.50
C LYS A 250 5.98 -30.98 -50.59
N VAL A 251 4.76 -30.96 -51.14
CA VAL A 251 3.53 -30.68 -50.43
C VAL A 251 2.80 -32.00 -50.18
N GLN A 252 2.26 -32.19 -49.00
CA GLN A 252 1.47 -33.39 -48.68
C GLN A 252 0.11 -33.38 -49.41
N ALA A 253 -0.45 -34.56 -49.67
CA ALA A 253 -1.71 -34.70 -50.40
C ALA A 253 -2.91 -34.14 -49.65
N ASP A 254 -2.98 -34.40 -48.34
CA ASP A 254 -4.00 -33.88 -47.43
C ASP A 254 -3.35 -33.06 -46.30
N GLY A 255 -4.09 -32.11 -45.72
CA GLY A 255 -3.65 -31.37 -44.55
C GLY A 255 -2.67 -30.24 -44.84
N PHE A 256 -2.65 -29.70 -46.06
CA PHE A 256 -1.76 -28.59 -46.45
C PHE A 256 -2.51 -27.26 -46.50
N SER A 257 -1.76 -26.16 -46.58
CA SER A 257 -2.34 -24.84 -46.83
C SER A 257 -1.44 -24.01 -47.73
N VAL A 258 -2.04 -23.01 -48.37
CA VAL A 258 -1.34 -22.09 -49.26
C VAL A 258 -1.91 -20.68 -49.14
N ARG A 259 -1.00 -19.71 -49.21
CA ARG A 259 -1.31 -18.29 -49.27
C ARG A 259 -0.82 -17.72 -50.59
N TRP A 260 -1.73 -17.12 -51.36
CA TRP A 260 -1.44 -16.33 -52.56
C TRP A 260 -1.52 -14.84 -52.26
N GLN A 261 -0.48 -14.10 -52.62
CA GLN A 261 -0.39 -12.65 -52.41
C GLN A 261 0.14 -11.92 -53.64
N GLY A 262 -0.38 -10.72 -53.86
CA GLY A 262 0.02 -9.88 -54.98
C GLY A 262 -1.05 -8.85 -55.30
N SER A 263 -1.21 -8.50 -56.57
CA SER A 263 -2.18 -7.51 -56.98
C SER A 263 -3.01 -7.93 -58.19
N LEU A 264 -4.29 -7.56 -58.19
CA LEU A 264 -5.19 -7.63 -59.33
C LEU A 264 -5.05 -6.38 -60.20
N VAL A 265 -4.83 -6.55 -61.50
CA VAL A 265 -4.86 -5.47 -62.49
C VAL A 265 -6.23 -5.44 -63.16
N VAL A 266 -6.93 -4.32 -63.01
CA VAL A 266 -8.27 -4.11 -63.51
C VAL A 266 -8.20 -3.73 -64.98
N SER A 267 -8.79 -4.56 -65.85
CA SER A 267 -8.76 -4.34 -67.31
C SER A 267 -9.87 -3.44 -67.84
N THR A 268 -11.01 -3.37 -67.15
CA THR A 268 -12.19 -2.60 -67.58
C THR A 268 -12.81 -1.89 -66.38
N SER A 269 -13.26 -0.64 -66.53
CA SER A 269 -13.98 0.03 -65.43
C SER A 269 -15.40 -0.51 -65.30
N GLY A 270 -15.87 -0.71 -64.07
CA GLY A 270 -17.25 -1.08 -63.77
C GLY A 270 -17.36 -1.99 -62.54
N ASP A 271 -18.54 -2.58 -62.36
CA ASP A 271 -18.83 -3.47 -61.23
C ASP A 271 -18.35 -4.90 -61.49
N TYR A 272 -17.48 -5.40 -60.62
CA TYR A 272 -17.00 -6.78 -60.60
C TYR A 272 -17.66 -7.58 -59.49
N GLU A 273 -17.91 -8.86 -59.74
CA GLU A 273 -18.18 -9.83 -58.68
C GLU A 273 -17.03 -10.84 -58.63
N PHE A 274 -16.54 -11.18 -57.44
CA PHE A 274 -15.52 -12.21 -57.23
C PHE A 274 -16.14 -13.42 -56.57
N ARG A 275 -15.67 -14.61 -56.94
CA ARG A 275 -16.11 -15.88 -56.36
C ARG A 275 -14.92 -16.77 -56.06
N THR A 276 -14.93 -17.39 -54.89
CA THR A 276 -14.04 -18.51 -54.57
C THR A 276 -14.82 -19.81 -54.58
N GLU A 277 -14.29 -20.84 -55.21
CA GLU A 277 -14.78 -22.23 -55.07
C GLU A 277 -13.71 -23.01 -54.33
N ALA A 278 -14.04 -23.58 -53.17
CA ALA A 278 -13.05 -24.29 -52.35
C ALA A 278 -13.61 -25.52 -51.64
N ASP A 279 -12.82 -26.60 -51.65
CA ASP A 279 -12.87 -27.78 -50.78
C ASP A 279 -11.44 -27.95 -50.25
N ASP A 280 -11.08 -27.57 -49.02
CA ASP A 280 -11.92 -27.28 -47.86
C ASP A 280 -12.17 -25.77 -47.59
N GLY A 281 -11.23 -25.09 -46.94
CA GLY A 281 -11.44 -23.75 -46.36
C GLY A 281 -10.75 -22.64 -47.15
N VAL A 282 -11.35 -21.45 -47.22
CA VAL A 282 -10.84 -20.31 -47.98
C VAL A 282 -11.07 -18.96 -47.29
N ARG A 283 -10.13 -18.04 -47.44
CA ARG A 283 -10.27 -16.63 -47.05
C ARG A 283 -9.72 -15.70 -48.10
N MET A 284 -10.38 -14.55 -48.32
CA MET A 284 -9.96 -13.57 -49.33
C MET A 284 -10.02 -12.14 -48.78
N TRP A 285 -9.03 -11.32 -49.14
CA TRP A 285 -8.94 -9.88 -48.87
C TRP A 285 -8.72 -9.11 -50.19
N GLY A 286 -9.24 -7.89 -50.28
CA GLY A 286 -9.01 -6.99 -51.40
C GLY A 286 -8.98 -5.52 -50.96
N GLY A 287 -8.13 -4.70 -51.60
CA GLY A 287 -8.15 -3.24 -51.46
C GLY A 287 -7.56 -2.68 -50.14
N GLY A 288 -6.71 -3.45 -49.44
CA GLY A 288 -6.04 -3.00 -48.21
C GLY A 288 -6.93 -3.03 -46.95
N ILE A 289 -8.07 -3.72 -46.99
CA ILE A 289 -8.98 -3.89 -45.85
C ILE A 289 -8.39 -4.87 -44.83
N VAL A 290 -8.53 -4.56 -43.53
CA VAL A 290 -7.96 -5.34 -42.42
C VAL A 290 -8.73 -6.66 -42.18
N ASP A 291 -10.05 -6.67 -42.45
CA ASP A 291 -10.93 -7.83 -42.32
C ASP A 291 -11.17 -8.55 -43.67
N PRO A 292 -11.23 -9.90 -43.70
CA PRO A 292 -11.47 -10.66 -44.93
C PRO A 292 -12.87 -10.42 -45.52
N VAL A 293 -12.94 -10.23 -46.84
CA VAL A 293 -14.20 -10.07 -47.59
C VAL A 293 -14.89 -11.41 -47.86
N ILE A 294 -14.15 -12.51 -47.84
CA ILE A 294 -14.66 -13.89 -47.75
C ILE A 294 -13.92 -14.57 -46.60
N ASN A 295 -14.65 -15.18 -45.66
CA ASN A 295 -14.05 -15.77 -44.46
C ASN A 295 -14.66 -17.12 -44.06
N ARG A 296 -14.30 -18.19 -44.77
CA ARG A 296 -14.75 -19.56 -44.47
C ARG A 296 -13.56 -20.47 -44.21
N TRP A 297 -12.99 -20.36 -43.00
CA TRP A 297 -11.85 -21.17 -42.59
C TRP A 297 -12.26 -22.40 -41.79
N SER A 298 -13.03 -23.29 -42.42
CA SER A 298 -13.52 -24.54 -41.81
C SER A 298 -13.60 -25.65 -42.86
N ALA A 299 -13.39 -26.90 -42.43
CA ALA A 299 -13.50 -28.08 -43.31
C ALA A 299 -14.89 -28.23 -43.93
N SER A 300 -14.93 -28.74 -45.16
CA SER A 300 -16.11 -29.01 -45.97
C SER A 300 -16.08 -30.48 -46.45
N GLY A 301 -17.20 -31.02 -46.91
CA GLY A 301 -17.23 -32.34 -47.53
C GLY A 301 -17.38 -32.30 -49.05
N ALA A 302 -17.29 -31.09 -49.62
CA ALA A 302 -17.59 -30.76 -51.00
C ALA A 302 -17.10 -29.36 -51.35
N VAL A 303 -16.92 -29.10 -52.64
CA VAL A 303 -16.61 -27.75 -53.18
C VAL A 303 -17.76 -26.78 -52.90
N VAL A 304 -17.46 -25.72 -52.13
CA VAL A 304 -18.41 -24.65 -51.80
C VAL A 304 -18.01 -23.34 -52.48
N ALA A 305 -18.99 -22.63 -53.03
CA ALA A 305 -18.82 -21.35 -53.72
C ALA A 305 -19.24 -20.16 -52.85
N ASP A 306 -18.32 -19.21 -52.63
CA ASP A 306 -18.54 -17.97 -51.88
C ASP A 306 -18.35 -16.77 -52.82
N THR A 307 -19.29 -15.82 -52.86
CA THR A 307 -19.28 -14.69 -53.81
C THR A 307 -19.33 -13.34 -53.08
N VAL A 308 -18.52 -12.38 -53.53
CA VAL A 308 -18.51 -11.00 -53.03
C VAL A 308 -18.63 -10.01 -54.20
N GLY A 309 -19.49 -9.02 -54.06
CA GLY A 309 -19.74 -7.96 -55.04
C GLY A 309 -21.21 -7.51 -55.08
N PRO A 310 -21.55 -6.51 -55.90
CA PRO A 310 -20.66 -5.81 -56.85
C PRO A 310 -19.59 -4.94 -56.17
N VAL A 311 -18.38 -4.90 -56.77
CA VAL A 311 -17.25 -4.04 -56.37
C VAL A 311 -16.89 -3.14 -57.54
N ALA A 312 -17.04 -1.84 -57.38
CA ALA A 312 -16.70 -0.86 -58.41
C ALA A 312 -15.18 -0.71 -58.54
N LEU A 313 -14.63 -1.05 -59.70
CA LEU A 313 -13.20 -0.97 -60.00
C LEU A 313 -12.95 -0.15 -61.28
N THR A 314 -11.79 0.49 -61.38
CA THR A 314 -11.44 1.36 -62.53
C THR A 314 -10.35 0.72 -63.40
N ALA A 315 -10.50 0.73 -64.72
CA ALA A 315 -9.49 0.22 -65.65
C ALA A 315 -8.12 0.87 -65.40
N GLY A 316 -7.06 0.05 -65.41
CA GLY A 316 -5.69 0.46 -65.09
C GLY A 316 -5.36 0.50 -63.59
N GLN A 317 -6.37 0.35 -62.72
CA GLN A 317 -6.15 0.23 -61.28
C GLN A 317 -5.46 -1.10 -60.95
N THR A 318 -4.51 -1.07 -60.01
CA THR A 318 -3.92 -2.25 -59.39
C THR A 318 -4.39 -2.35 -57.95
N VAL A 319 -4.99 -3.47 -57.57
CA VAL A 319 -5.63 -3.67 -56.26
C VAL A 319 -4.89 -4.80 -55.53
N PRO A 320 -4.36 -4.58 -54.32
CA PRO A 320 -3.73 -5.67 -53.56
C PRO A 320 -4.78 -6.73 -53.22
N ILE A 321 -4.42 -8.00 -53.42
CA ILE A 321 -5.28 -9.16 -53.20
C ILE A 321 -4.51 -10.23 -52.42
N THR A 322 -5.16 -10.81 -51.42
CA THR A 322 -4.66 -12.00 -50.70
C THR A 322 -5.73 -13.07 -50.70
N LEU A 323 -5.35 -14.30 -51.04
CA LEU A 323 -6.20 -15.49 -50.98
C LEU A 323 -5.49 -16.56 -50.17
N GLU A 324 -6.17 -17.13 -49.19
CA GLU A 324 -5.67 -18.23 -48.39
C GLU A 324 -6.58 -19.45 -48.55
N TYR A 325 -5.98 -20.62 -48.57
CA TYR A 325 -6.69 -21.90 -48.71
C TYR A 325 -6.04 -22.98 -47.84
N PHE A 326 -6.85 -23.91 -47.32
CA PHE A 326 -6.35 -25.18 -46.79
C PHE A 326 -7.19 -26.35 -47.29
N ASP A 327 -6.53 -27.49 -47.39
CA ASP A 327 -7.11 -28.81 -47.59
C ASP A 327 -6.88 -29.64 -46.33
N GLN A 328 -7.91 -30.30 -45.81
CA GLN A 328 -7.82 -31.12 -44.61
C GLN A 328 -7.80 -32.61 -44.94
N ASP A 329 -8.74 -33.06 -45.76
CA ASP A 329 -8.88 -34.43 -46.21
C ASP A 329 -9.67 -34.55 -47.52
N LYS A 330 -9.29 -35.51 -48.36
CA LYS A 330 -9.96 -35.91 -49.61
C LYS A 330 -9.61 -35.01 -50.80
N ALA A 331 -10.59 -34.27 -51.33
CA ALA A 331 -10.46 -33.66 -52.66
C ALA A 331 -10.06 -32.20 -52.54
N ALA A 332 -8.83 -31.86 -52.96
CA ALA A 332 -8.31 -30.51 -52.88
C ALA A 332 -8.68 -29.69 -54.13
N VAL A 333 -9.59 -28.73 -53.97
CA VAL A 333 -10.03 -27.83 -55.05
C VAL A 333 -10.03 -26.39 -54.57
N VAL A 334 -9.45 -25.47 -55.35
CA VAL A 334 -9.53 -24.03 -55.10
C VAL A 334 -9.50 -23.21 -56.39
N ARG A 335 -10.50 -22.36 -56.59
CA ARG A 335 -10.58 -21.47 -57.75
C ARG A 335 -10.93 -20.05 -57.34
N LEU A 336 -10.20 -19.09 -57.89
CA LEU A 336 -10.53 -17.66 -57.86
C LEU A 336 -11.14 -17.26 -59.19
N LEU A 337 -12.43 -16.93 -59.16
CA LEU A 337 -13.21 -16.55 -60.32
C LEU A 337 -13.70 -15.11 -60.20
N TRP A 338 -14.00 -14.50 -61.34
CA TRP A 338 -14.65 -13.20 -61.41
C TRP A 338 -15.75 -13.14 -62.47
N LYS A 339 -16.66 -12.19 -62.32
CA LYS A 339 -17.48 -11.64 -63.39
C LYS A 339 -16.99 -10.23 -63.66
N THR A 340 -16.62 -9.96 -64.90
CA THR A 340 -16.29 -8.61 -65.36
C THR A 340 -17.57 -7.83 -65.69
N PRO A 341 -17.51 -6.48 -65.74
CA PRO A 341 -18.66 -5.66 -66.07
C PRO A 341 -19.33 -6.10 -67.38
N GLY A 342 -20.62 -6.44 -67.32
CA GLY A 342 -21.41 -6.91 -68.46
C GLY A 342 -21.34 -8.41 -68.76
N SER A 343 -20.56 -9.20 -68.03
CA SER A 343 -20.55 -10.67 -68.14
C SER A 343 -21.66 -11.33 -67.33
N SER A 344 -22.29 -12.37 -67.87
CA SER A 344 -23.28 -13.20 -67.16
C SER A 344 -22.69 -14.42 -66.46
N ALA A 345 -21.42 -14.78 -66.72
CA ALA A 345 -20.79 -16.00 -66.24
C ALA A 345 -19.49 -15.73 -65.44
N PHE A 346 -19.27 -16.52 -64.38
CA PHE A 346 -18.00 -16.54 -63.65
C PHE A 346 -16.93 -17.29 -64.46
N VAL A 347 -15.76 -16.67 -64.61
CA VAL A 347 -14.59 -17.27 -65.26
C VAL A 347 -13.36 -17.13 -64.34
N PRO A 348 -12.35 -18.01 -64.43
CA PRO A 348 -11.12 -17.86 -63.67
C PRO A 348 -10.45 -16.51 -63.94
N VAL A 349 -9.87 -15.90 -62.91
CA VAL A 349 -9.13 -14.64 -63.08
C VAL A 349 -7.86 -14.93 -63.90
N PRO A 350 -7.64 -14.27 -65.06
CA PRO A 350 -6.48 -14.54 -65.89
C PRO A 350 -5.16 -14.18 -65.19
N ALA A 351 -4.11 -14.97 -65.42
CA ALA A 351 -2.77 -14.69 -64.88
C ALA A 351 -2.22 -13.33 -65.31
N SER A 352 -2.60 -12.84 -66.50
CA SER A 352 -2.26 -11.50 -67.01
C SER A 352 -2.85 -10.36 -66.19
N ASN A 353 -3.86 -10.65 -65.38
CA ASN A 353 -4.52 -9.71 -64.48
C ASN A 353 -4.04 -9.88 -63.03
N LEU A 354 -3.03 -10.72 -62.78
CA LEU A 354 -2.46 -10.94 -61.47
C LEU A 354 -0.95 -10.64 -61.50
N LEU A 355 -0.48 -9.85 -60.54
CA LEU A 355 0.92 -9.52 -60.35
C LEU A 355 1.40 -10.08 -59.01
N SER A 356 2.64 -10.57 -58.96
CA SER A 356 3.24 -11.12 -57.74
C SER A 356 3.66 -10.05 -56.71
N THR A 357 3.54 -8.77 -57.08
CA THR A 357 3.88 -7.59 -56.26
C THR A 357 2.62 -6.94 -55.66
N LEU A 358 2.75 -6.40 -54.46
CA LEU A 358 1.72 -5.58 -53.80
C LEU A 358 1.79 -4.13 -54.32
N ALA A 359 0.65 -3.44 -54.47
CA ALA A 359 0.61 -2.01 -54.77
C ALA A 359 1.03 -1.19 -53.54
N ASN A 360 1.89 -0.17 -53.71
CA ASN A 360 2.41 0.67 -52.63
C ASN A 360 1.27 1.45 -51.91
N ALA A 361 1.32 1.56 -50.58
CA ALA A 361 0.37 2.29 -49.73
C ALA A 361 1.09 3.35 -48.86
N ALA A 362 0.40 4.43 -48.47
CA ALA A 362 1.04 5.49 -47.69
C ALA A 362 1.40 5.02 -46.26
N PRO A 363 2.48 5.54 -45.64
CA PRO A 363 2.85 5.22 -44.27
C PRO A 363 1.75 5.53 -43.25
N VAL A 364 1.59 4.69 -42.23
CA VAL A 364 0.61 4.88 -41.16
C VAL A 364 1.31 5.38 -39.89
N MET A 365 0.91 6.56 -39.40
CA MET A 365 1.48 7.17 -38.19
C MET A 365 0.90 6.54 -36.91
N THR A 366 1.73 6.40 -35.87
CA THR A 366 1.25 6.12 -34.51
C THR A 366 0.60 7.37 -33.92
N ALA A 367 -0.49 7.22 -33.16
CA ALA A 367 -1.13 8.35 -32.51
C ALA A 367 -0.18 9.07 -31.53
N LEU A 368 -0.12 10.42 -31.62
CA LEU A 368 0.72 11.27 -30.78
C LEU A 368 -0.15 11.98 -29.74
N THR A 369 0.38 12.14 -28.53
CA THR A 369 -0.28 12.88 -27.44
C THR A 369 0.36 14.25 -27.22
N ASP A 370 -0.44 15.20 -26.75
CA ASP A 370 0.04 16.55 -26.42
C ASP A 370 1.13 16.52 -25.34
N ARG A 371 2.08 17.48 -25.42
CA ARG A 371 3.29 17.52 -24.61
C ARG A 371 3.53 18.90 -23.97
N GLN A 372 4.24 18.88 -22.86
CA GLN A 372 4.74 20.05 -22.14
C GLN A 372 6.27 20.05 -22.16
N GLY A 373 6.89 21.21 -22.30
CA GLY A 373 8.35 21.41 -22.25
C GLY A 373 8.73 22.76 -21.66
N LEU A 374 10.02 22.96 -21.39
CA LEU A 374 10.55 24.19 -20.81
C LEU A 374 11.52 24.87 -21.78
N ARG A 375 11.39 26.20 -21.91
CA ARG A 375 12.33 27.00 -22.70
C ARG A 375 13.75 26.88 -22.13
N GLY A 376 14.73 26.65 -23.00
CA GLY A 376 16.14 26.53 -22.62
C GLY A 376 16.55 25.18 -22.02
N VAL A 377 15.62 24.21 -21.92
CA VAL A 377 15.89 22.85 -21.42
C VAL A 377 15.82 21.87 -22.60
N ALA A 378 16.85 21.04 -22.76
CA ALA A 378 16.85 20.05 -23.83
C ALA A 378 15.71 19.03 -23.65
N ASP A 379 14.99 18.74 -24.73
CA ASP A 379 13.87 17.79 -24.75
C ASP A 379 13.97 16.90 -26.00
N SER A 380 13.37 15.72 -25.94
CA SER A 380 13.38 14.73 -27.02
C SER A 380 12.11 13.88 -27.03
N VAL A 381 11.58 13.61 -28.22
CA VAL A 381 10.45 12.71 -28.45
C VAL A 381 10.67 11.90 -29.71
N THR A 382 10.47 10.58 -29.63
CA THR A 382 10.52 9.69 -30.79
C THR A 382 9.12 9.51 -31.35
N VAL A 383 8.95 9.76 -32.64
CA VAL A 383 7.72 9.45 -33.37
C VAL A 383 7.91 8.18 -34.20
N SER A 384 6.83 7.40 -34.36
CA SER A 384 6.88 6.14 -35.11
C SER A 384 5.79 6.07 -36.17
N ALA A 385 6.15 5.55 -37.33
CA ALA A 385 5.25 5.21 -38.41
C ALA A 385 5.59 3.82 -38.96
N ARG A 386 4.60 3.15 -39.53
CA ARG A 386 4.78 1.86 -40.22
C ARG A 386 4.31 2.00 -41.65
N ASP A 387 5.17 1.61 -42.57
CA ASP A 387 4.78 1.40 -43.96
C ASP A 387 4.10 0.03 -44.12
N PRO A 388 2.91 -0.06 -44.73
CA PRO A 388 2.22 -1.34 -44.91
C PRO A 388 3.04 -2.37 -45.70
N GLU A 389 3.84 -1.92 -46.68
CA GLU A 389 4.71 -2.72 -47.55
C GLU A 389 6.12 -2.91 -46.96
N GLY A 390 6.43 -2.23 -45.86
CA GLY A 390 7.73 -2.30 -45.19
C GLY A 390 8.81 -1.45 -45.85
N ALA A 391 8.43 -0.45 -46.66
CA ALA A 391 9.35 0.50 -47.23
C ALA A 391 10.07 1.32 -46.16
N ALA A 392 11.30 1.75 -46.47
CA ALA A 392 12.06 2.64 -45.61
C ALA A 392 11.38 4.02 -45.56
N LEU A 393 11.28 4.58 -44.36
CA LEU A 393 10.60 5.84 -44.11
C LEU A 393 11.60 6.98 -43.88
N SER A 394 11.26 8.16 -44.41
CA SER A 394 11.90 9.43 -44.09
C SER A 394 10.92 10.32 -43.32
N TYR A 395 11.38 10.97 -42.27
CA TYR A 395 10.55 11.81 -41.38
C TYR A 395 10.82 13.30 -41.57
N SER A 396 9.76 14.10 -41.49
CA SER A 396 9.85 15.56 -41.41
C SER A 396 8.82 16.10 -40.42
N ALA A 397 9.05 17.31 -39.91
CA ALA A 397 8.16 17.94 -38.94
C ALA A 397 8.07 19.44 -39.21
N SER A 398 6.87 19.98 -39.06
CA SER A 398 6.57 21.41 -39.17
C SER A 398 5.89 21.91 -37.91
N GLY A 399 5.97 23.21 -37.65
CA GLY A 399 5.40 23.82 -36.44
C GLY A 399 6.19 23.52 -35.16
N LEU A 400 7.42 23.02 -35.27
CA LEU A 400 8.29 22.78 -34.11
C LEU A 400 8.64 24.08 -33.36
N PRO A 401 8.78 24.03 -32.03
CA PRO A 401 9.39 25.12 -31.28
C PRO A 401 10.77 25.48 -31.85
N SER A 402 11.08 26.77 -31.95
CA SER A 402 12.41 27.23 -32.39
C SER A 402 13.51 26.58 -31.54
N GLY A 403 14.55 26.01 -32.17
CA GLY A 403 15.62 25.27 -31.47
C GLY A 403 15.40 23.76 -31.37
N MET A 404 14.28 23.24 -31.90
CA MET A 404 14.00 21.81 -32.06
C MET A 404 14.13 21.39 -33.53
N SER A 405 14.53 20.16 -33.77
CA SER A 405 14.62 19.55 -35.11
C SER A 405 14.25 18.08 -35.08
N ILE A 406 13.80 17.53 -36.20
CA ILE A 406 13.55 16.08 -36.37
C ILE A 406 14.69 15.44 -37.16
N ASP A 407 15.14 14.29 -36.68
CA ASP A 407 16.04 13.41 -37.43
C ASP A 407 15.23 12.62 -38.47
N ALA A 408 15.58 12.81 -39.75
CA ALA A 408 14.82 12.26 -40.86
C ALA A 408 14.89 10.72 -40.98
N ALA A 409 15.89 10.07 -40.39
CA ALA A 409 16.04 8.61 -40.48
C ALA A 409 15.37 7.88 -39.29
N THR A 410 15.32 8.53 -38.14
CA THR A 410 14.90 7.89 -36.88
C THR A 410 13.56 8.39 -36.35
N GLY A 411 13.05 9.52 -36.85
CA GLY A 411 11.83 10.14 -36.34
C GLY A 411 12.01 10.79 -34.95
N VAL A 412 13.24 10.94 -34.48
CA VAL A 412 13.52 11.58 -33.18
C VAL A 412 13.49 13.10 -33.34
N ILE A 413 12.51 13.75 -32.72
CA ILE A 413 12.49 15.20 -32.54
C ILE A 413 13.30 15.51 -31.29
N SER A 414 14.38 16.28 -31.41
CA SER A 414 15.22 16.67 -30.28
C SER A 414 15.78 18.08 -30.46
N GLY A 415 16.17 18.71 -29.35
CA GLY A 415 16.78 20.03 -29.36
C GLY A 415 16.56 20.76 -28.05
N THR A 416 16.72 22.08 -28.07
CA THR A 416 16.46 22.96 -26.92
C THR A 416 15.56 24.10 -27.38
N PRO A 417 14.29 24.14 -26.96
CA PRO A 417 13.35 25.16 -27.42
C PRO A 417 13.76 26.54 -26.88
N THR A 418 13.79 27.55 -27.74
CA THR A 418 14.32 28.90 -27.41
C THR A 418 13.25 29.94 -27.16
N VAL A 419 11.98 29.62 -27.40
CA VAL A 419 10.82 30.52 -27.26
C VAL A 419 9.69 29.77 -26.56
N SER A 420 9.03 30.42 -25.59
CA SER A 420 7.82 29.91 -24.96
C SER A 420 6.60 30.10 -25.86
N GLY A 421 5.66 29.17 -25.86
CA GLY A 421 4.45 29.23 -26.66
C GLY A 421 3.75 27.88 -26.80
N VAL A 422 2.60 27.90 -27.46
CA VAL A 422 1.86 26.69 -27.84
C VAL A 422 2.14 26.42 -29.31
N TYR A 423 2.74 25.27 -29.60
CA TYR A 423 3.18 24.88 -30.93
C TYR A 423 2.33 23.71 -31.43
N ALA A 424 1.62 23.91 -32.54
CA ALA A 424 0.93 22.82 -33.23
C ALA A 424 1.94 22.11 -34.14
N VAL A 425 2.48 20.98 -33.67
CA VAL A 425 3.50 20.21 -34.38
C VAL A 425 2.82 19.21 -35.30
N LEU A 426 3.17 19.22 -36.58
CA LEU A 426 2.71 18.24 -37.56
C LEU A 426 3.91 17.45 -38.08
N VAL A 427 3.88 16.13 -37.85
CA VAL A 427 4.93 15.19 -38.27
C VAL A 427 4.44 14.42 -39.49
N THR A 428 5.31 14.28 -40.49
CA THR A 428 5.06 13.57 -41.75
C THR A 428 6.10 12.47 -41.91
N ALA A 429 5.65 11.23 -42.15
CA ALA A 429 6.50 10.13 -42.59
C ALA A 429 6.24 9.88 -44.08
N THR A 430 7.29 9.68 -44.87
CA THR A 430 7.25 9.50 -46.33
C THR A 430 8.01 8.25 -46.74
N ASP A 431 7.41 7.42 -47.57
CA ASP A 431 8.05 6.21 -48.13
C ASP A 431 8.96 6.53 -49.33
N SER A 432 9.60 5.50 -49.87
CA SER A 432 10.49 5.61 -51.04
C SER A 432 9.78 6.03 -52.34
N ASP A 433 8.47 5.83 -52.42
CA ASP A 433 7.63 6.16 -53.59
C ASP A 433 6.91 7.51 -53.43
N ARG A 434 7.27 8.28 -52.40
CA ARG A 434 6.79 9.62 -52.07
C ARG A 434 5.34 9.69 -51.58
N MET A 435 4.77 8.60 -51.09
CA MET A 435 3.50 8.66 -50.36
C MET A 435 3.76 8.94 -48.87
N SER A 436 2.83 9.65 -48.22
CA SER A 436 3.07 10.19 -46.88
C SER A 436 1.89 10.05 -45.93
N GLY A 437 2.17 9.69 -44.67
CA GLY A 437 1.25 9.75 -43.54
C GLY A 437 1.58 10.92 -42.61
N GLN A 438 0.57 11.46 -41.92
CA GLN A 438 0.72 12.60 -41.02
C GLN A 438 0.07 12.39 -39.66
N ALA A 439 0.68 12.93 -38.61
CA ALA A 439 0.12 13.00 -37.26
C ALA A 439 0.52 14.31 -36.59
N GLY A 440 -0.43 14.94 -35.90
CA GLY A 440 -0.23 16.20 -35.18
C GLY A 440 -0.34 16.04 -33.67
N PHE A 441 0.38 16.88 -32.93
CA PHE A 441 0.20 17.06 -31.48
C PHE A 441 0.53 18.50 -31.08
N THR A 442 0.04 18.92 -29.91
CA THR A 442 0.36 20.22 -29.33
C THR A 442 1.56 20.11 -28.41
N TRP A 443 2.58 20.94 -28.62
CA TRP A 443 3.72 21.08 -27.71
C TRP A 443 3.66 22.45 -27.05
N THR A 444 3.38 22.49 -25.75
CA THR A 444 3.37 23.72 -24.97
C THR A 444 4.74 23.90 -24.32
N ILE A 445 5.47 24.94 -24.70
CA ILE A 445 6.73 25.35 -24.08
C ILE A 445 6.48 26.52 -23.14
N THR A 446 6.82 26.37 -21.87
CA THR A 446 6.69 27.44 -20.85
C THR A 446 8.04 27.97 -20.42
N GLU A 447 8.08 29.18 -19.85
CA GLU A 447 9.31 29.71 -19.25
C GLU A 447 9.73 28.88 -18.02
N PRO A 448 11.03 28.59 -17.82
CA PRO A 448 11.50 27.93 -16.61
C PRO A 448 11.26 28.84 -15.40
N LEU A 449 10.28 28.47 -14.56
CA LEU A 449 10.03 29.16 -13.31
C LEU A 449 11.08 28.75 -12.27
N ALA A 450 11.41 29.70 -11.39
CA ALA A 450 12.45 29.52 -10.40
C ALA A 450 12.24 28.30 -9.50
N GLU A 451 13.32 27.55 -9.28
CA GLU A 451 13.41 26.59 -8.19
C GLU A 451 13.81 27.31 -6.90
N VAL A 452 13.10 26.98 -5.82
CA VAL A 452 13.27 27.58 -4.51
C VAL A 452 13.49 26.46 -3.51
N ASP A 453 14.57 26.55 -2.72
CA ASP A 453 14.80 25.64 -1.60
C ASP A 453 13.70 25.79 -0.52
N PRO A 454 13.50 24.79 0.35
CA PRO A 454 12.58 24.93 1.48
C PRO A 454 12.82 26.23 2.26
N ILE A 455 11.80 27.07 2.34
CA ILE A 455 11.87 28.40 2.96
C ILE A 455 11.91 28.20 4.48
N GLU A 456 12.77 28.94 5.18
CA GLU A 456 12.80 28.90 6.64
C GLU A 456 11.61 29.69 7.22
N ALA A 457 10.86 29.03 8.10
CA ALA A 457 9.67 29.53 8.78
C ALA A 457 9.60 28.96 10.21
N PRO A 458 10.60 29.21 11.08
CA PRO A 458 10.56 28.75 12.46
C PRO A 458 9.39 29.38 13.22
N PRO A 459 8.84 28.73 14.27
CA PRO A 459 7.85 29.35 15.14
C PRO A 459 8.33 30.70 15.69
N ILE A 460 7.46 31.71 15.64
CA ILE A 460 7.71 33.05 16.18
C ILE A 460 6.64 33.42 17.20
N LEU A 461 6.93 34.40 18.06
CA LEU A 461 5.92 34.98 18.95
C LEU A 461 5.01 35.95 18.19
N ALA A 462 3.72 35.98 18.54
CA ALA A 462 2.81 37.00 18.04
C ALA A 462 3.37 38.42 18.31
N GLY A 463 3.33 39.27 17.29
CA GLY A 463 3.90 40.63 17.28
C GLY A 463 5.36 40.72 16.85
N GLN A 464 6.07 39.59 16.68
CA GLN A 464 7.42 39.57 16.09
C GLN A 464 7.36 39.53 14.56
N THR A 465 8.46 39.98 13.93
CA THR A 465 8.61 39.93 12.47
C THR A 465 9.08 38.54 12.02
N ALA A 466 8.30 37.91 11.15
CA ALA A 466 8.73 36.78 10.33
C ALA A 466 9.55 37.30 9.15
N SER A 467 10.76 36.77 8.94
CA SER A 467 11.63 37.15 7.84
C SER A 467 11.87 35.99 6.88
N TYR A 468 11.34 36.10 5.67
CA TYR A 468 11.47 35.09 4.63
C TYR A 468 12.59 35.46 3.66
N ARG A 469 13.55 34.56 3.49
CA ARG A 469 14.74 34.72 2.63
C ARG A 469 14.95 33.49 1.75
N PRO A 470 14.07 33.26 0.75
CA PRO A 470 14.16 32.09 -0.13
C PRO A 470 15.46 32.08 -0.95
N VAL A 471 16.07 30.89 -1.09
CA VAL A 471 17.21 30.67 -2.00
C VAL A 471 16.67 30.26 -3.37
N VAL A 472 16.91 31.09 -4.39
CA VAL A 472 16.44 30.88 -5.76
C VAL A 472 17.59 30.37 -6.63
N LYS A 473 17.47 29.16 -7.20
CA LYS A 473 18.57 28.48 -7.91
C LYS A 473 18.70 28.85 -9.40
N SER A 474 17.60 29.15 -10.06
CA SER A 474 17.54 29.65 -11.43
C SER A 474 16.37 30.61 -11.51
N ALA A 475 16.47 31.68 -12.28
CA ALA A 475 15.34 32.58 -12.49
C ALA A 475 15.39 33.09 -13.94
N GLY A 476 14.30 32.84 -14.69
CA GLY A 476 13.95 33.71 -15.81
C GLY A 476 13.58 35.11 -15.30
N SER A 477 13.08 35.99 -16.17
CA SER A 477 12.52 37.27 -15.71
C SER A 477 11.23 36.99 -14.92
N VAL A 478 11.31 37.06 -13.60
CA VAL A 478 10.21 36.76 -12.67
C VAL A 478 10.01 37.87 -11.66
N GLU A 479 8.80 37.92 -11.10
CA GLU A 479 8.44 38.74 -9.96
C GLU A 479 7.77 37.87 -8.88
N TYR A 480 7.85 38.34 -7.64
CA TYR A 480 7.46 37.63 -6.43
C TYR A 480 6.30 38.35 -5.74
N ILE A 481 5.29 37.59 -5.35
CA ILE A 481 4.11 38.06 -4.62
C ILE A 481 3.92 37.14 -3.42
N TRP A 482 3.84 37.72 -2.22
CA TRP A 482 3.62 37.03 -0.96
C TRP A 482 2.16 37.13 -0.51
N GLN A 483 1.62 36.01 -0.04
CA GLN A 483 0.34 35.92 0.68
C GLN A 483 0.59 35.26 2.03
N PHE A 484 0.26 35.95 3.13
CA PHE A 484 0.66 35.51 4.48
C PHE A 484 -0.38 34.66 5.21
N GLY A 485 -1.62 34.61 4.71
CA GLY A 485 -2.67 33.71 5.20
C GLY A 485 -3.40 34.17 6.48
N ASP A 486 -3.06 35.33 7.04
CA ASP A 486 -3.69 35.92 8.23
C ASP A 486 -4.79 36.95 7.91
N GLY A 487 -5.13 37.11 6.62
CA GLY A 487 -6.09 38.09 6.13
C GLY A 487 -5.47 39.43 5.74
N SER A 488 -4.15 39.60 5.89
CA SER A 488 -3.42 40.73 5.29
C SER A 488 -3.50 40.70 3.76
N ALA A 489 -3.38 41.89 3.15
CA ALA A 489 -3.38 42.01 1.69
C ALA A 489 -2.09 41.41 1.10
N ASP A 490 -2.22 40.82 -0.09
CA ASP A 490 -1.07 40.37 -0.87
C ASP A 490 -0.07 41.51 -1.09
N THR A 491 1.23 41.21 -1.03
CA THR A 491 2.26 42.20 -1.33
C THR A 491 2.19 42.64 -2.80
N ALA A 492 2.62 43.86 -3.09
CA ALA A 492 2.86 44.26 -4.48
C ALA A 492 3.94 43.38 -5.13
N ALA A 493 3.82 43.12 -6.44
CA ALA A 493 4.81 42.33 -7.15
C ALA A 493 6.20 42.99 -7.09
N SER A 494 7.20 42.19 -6.75
CA SER A 494 8.57 42.65 -6.49
C SER A 494 9.58 41.81 -7.26
N THR A 495 10.71 42.41 -7.66
CA THR A 495 11.86 41.66 -8.20
C THR A 495 12.72 41.04 -7.11
N SER A 496 12.53 41.42 -5.84
CA SER A 496 13.16 40.76 -4.69
C SER A 496 12.27 39.64 -4.19
N PRO A 497 12.82 38.43 -3.94
CA PRO A 497 12.05 37.33 -3.40
C PRO A 497 11.89 37.41 -1.87
N ASN A 498 12.53 38.37 -1.21
CA ASN A 498 12.51 38.51 0.25
C ASN A 498 11.25 39.24 0.72
N ALA A 499 10.72 38.83 1.88
CA ALA A 499 9.64 39.53 2.54
C ALA A 499 9.78 39.48 4.06
N ASP A 500 9.20 40.48 4.72
CA ASP A 500 9.04 40.54 6.17
C ASP A 500 7.55 40.75 6.47
N HIS A 501 7.03 40.07 7.49
CA HIS A 501 5.62 40.20 7.90
C HIS A 501 5.46 40.07 9.42
N VAL A 502 4.51 40.79 10.00
CA VAL A 502 4.22 40.73 11.44
C VAL A 502 2.84 40.11 11.65
N TYR A 503 2.80 38.95 12.30
CA TYR A 503 1.57 38.28 12.69
C TYR A 503 1.15 38.73 14.09
N THR A 504 -0.05 39.31 14.24
CA THR A 504 -0.52 39.83 15.53
C THR A 504 -1.27 38.81 16.39
N THR A 505 -1.71 37.70 15.80
CA THR A 505 -2.47 36.65 16.48
C THR A 505 -1.74 35.31 16.41
N PRO A 506 -1.80 34.48 17.47
CA PRO A 506 -1.28 33.11 17.41
C PRO A 506 -2.08 32.25 16.42
N GLY A 507 -1.39 31.31 15.77
CA GLY A 507 -1.99 30.40 14.80
C GLY A 507 -0.96 29.74 13.89
N VAL A 508 -1.41 28.83 13.03
CA VAL A 508 -0.59 28.21 11.98
C VAL A 508 -1.12 28.67 10.61
N TYR A 509 -0.41 29.62 9.99
CA TYR A 509 -0.84 30.30 8.77
C TYR A 509 -0.24 29.66 7.52
N LEU A 510 -1.05 29.42 6.49
CA LEU A 510 -0.56 29.01 5.17
C LEU A 510 0.01 30.23 4.44
N VAL A 511 1.31 30.21 4.21
CA VAL A 511 2.04 31.25 3.48
C VAL A 511 2.33 30.78 2.07
N ASN A 512 2.04 31.62 1.09
CA ASN A 512 2.30 31.37 -0.32
C ASN A 512 3.30 32.40 -0.86
N LEU A 513 4.38 31.91 -1.47
CA LEU A 513 5.22 32.67 -2.38
C LEU A 513 4.80 32.35 -3.81
N ILE A 514 4.21 33.32 -4.50
CA ILE A 514 3.84 33.23 -5.91
C ILE A 514 4.98 33.81 -6.73
N ILE A 515 5.58 32.98 -7.58
CA ILE A 515 6.60 33.34 -8.55
C ILE A 515 5.89 33.46 -9.90
N ARG A 516 5.87 34.66 -10.47
CA ARG A 516 5.23 34.94 -11.76
C ARG A 516 6.27 35.29 -12.81
N SER A 517 6.24 34.63 -13.96
CA SER A 517 7.00 35.03 -15.13
C SER A 517 6.47 36.37 -15.67
N THR A 518 7.37 37.33 -15.89
CA THR A 518 7.03 38.62 -16.50
C THR A 518 6.90 38.54 -18.02
N VAL A 519 7.20 37.38 -18.63
CA VAL A 519 7.23 37.18 -20.08
C VAL A 519 5.90 36.61 -20.59
N ASP A 520 5.44 35.52 -20.00
CA ASP A 520 4.24 34.77 -20.42
C ASP A 520 3.14 34.74 -19.35
N GLY A 521 3.39 35.34 -18.17
CA GLY A 521 2.44 35.38 -17.05
C GLY A 521 2.27 34.05 -16.31
N SER A 522 3.05 33.01 -16.65
CA SER A 522 3.03 31.72 -15.95
C SER A 522 3.36 31.88 -14.47
N ARG A 523 2.79 31.02 -13.60
CA ARG A 523 2.92 31.13 -12.14
C ARG A 523 3.28 29.80 -11.50
N LYS A 524 4.11 29.87 -10.46
CA LYS A 524 4.41 28.78 -9.53
C LYS A 524 4.17 29.28 -8.11
N THR A 525 3.48 28.48 -7.32
CA THR A 525 3.26 28.78 -5.90
C THR A 525 4.09 27.84 -5.05
N VAL A 526 4.89 28.41 -4.16
CA VAL A 526 5.58 27.68 -3.08
C VAL A 526 4.82 27.94 -1.79
N SER A 527 4.31 26.88 -1.17
CA SER A 527 3.48 26.97 0.03
C SER A 527 4.16 26.34 1.23
N PHE A 528 4.11 27.03 2.37
CA PHE A 528 4.59 26.53 3.66
C PHE A 528 3.75 27.13 4.80
N ARG A 529 4.00 26.75 6.06
CA ARG A 529 3.27 27.25 7.21
C ARG A 529 4.13 28.07 8.16
N GLN A 530 3.64 29.24 8.55
CA GLN A 530 4.22 30.01 9.65
C GLN A 530 3.46 29.70 10.94
N ALA A 531 4.14 29.09 11.90
CA ALA A 531 3.61 28.96 13.26
C ALA A 531 3.86 30.25 14.05
N VAL A 532 2.83 30.74 14.72
CA VAL A 532 2.85 31.93 15.56
C VAL A 532 2.30 31.56 16.92
N THR A 533 3.10 31.77 17.97
CA THR A 533 2.82 31.28 19.33
C THR A 533 2.65 32.43 20.32
N THR A 534 2.23 32.07 21.52
CA THR A 534 2.21 32.94 22.71
C THR A 534 3.50 32.79 23.51
N PRO A 535 3.85 33.76 24.38
CA PRO A 535 4.95 33.61 25.31
C PRO A 535 4.74 32.41 26.24
N VAL A 536 5.79 31.60 26.41
CA VAL A 536 5.79 30.44 27.31
C VAL A 536 5.96 30.88 28.77
N THR A 537 5.56 30.03 29.70
CA THR A 537 5.79 30.22 31.13
C THR A 537 7.27 30.09 31.49
N ALA A 538 7.70 30.72 32.59
CA ALA A 538 9.11 30.75 33.00
C ALA A 538 9.69 29.35 33.31
N LYS A 539 8.84 28.42 33.77
CA LYS A 539 9.14 26.99 33.89
C LYS A 539 8.18 26.21 33.00
N ALA A 540 8.56 25.00 32.58
CA ALA A 540 7.64 24.13 31.87
C ALA A 540 6.63 23.51 32.85
N PRO A 541 5.34 23.43 32.51
CA PRO A 541 4.43 22.52 33.20
C PRO A 541 4.86 21.07 32.97
N LEU A 542 4.51 20.18 33.89
CA LEU A 542 4.94 18.78 33.87
C LEU A 542 3.74 17.83 33.92
N ALA A 543 3.90 16.64 33.36
CA ALA A 543 2.89 15.58 33.36
C ALA A 543 3.55 14.23 33.63
N SER A 544 2.79 13.31 34.23
CA SER A 544 3.23 11.94 34.45
C SER A 544 3.48 11.27 33.10
N THR A 545 4.66 10.67 32.94
CA THR A 545 5.11 10.09 31.67
C THR A 545 5.85 8.77 31.90
N ASN A 546 6.00 7.97 30.85
CA ASN A 546 6.80 6.74 30.78
C ASN A 546 8.09 6.92 29.95
N ILE A 547 8.27 8.11 29.37
CA ILE A 547 9.45 8.53 28.62
C ILE A 547 9.79 9.99 28.96
N LEU A 548 11.05 10.27 29.31
CA LEU A 548 11.49 11.64 29.59
C LEU A 548 12.92 11.91 29.12
N VAL A 549 13.18 13.18 28.78
CA VAL A 549 14.53 13.70 28.53
C VAL A 549 15.08 14.27 29.83
N GLU A 550 16.19 13.73 30.30
CA GLU A 550 17.01 14.29 31.38
C GLU A 550 17.99 15.32 30.78
N PRO A 551 17.81 16.62 31.04
CA PRO A 551 18.78 17.62 30.64
C PRO A 551 20.04 17.50 31.49
N ARG A 552 21.21 17.70 30.85
CA ARG A 552 22.51 17.67 31.53
C ARG A 552 23.38 18.85 31.11
N THR A 553 24.18 19.35 32.03
CA THR A 553 25.16 20.42 31.78
C THR A 553 26.50 19.77 31.46
N ASP A 554 27.23 20.31 30.48
CA ASP A 554 28.57 19.87 30.06
C ASP A 554 28.70 18.43 29.51
N VAL A 555 27.60 17.67 29.43
CA VAL A 555 27.54 16.33 28.83
C VAL A 555 26.24 16.14 28.05
N ALA A 556 26.21 15.10 27.20
CA ALA A 556 25.05 14.74 26.41
C ALA A 556 23.80 14.49 27.29
N PRO A 557 22.61 15.01 26.91
CA PRO A 557 21.35 14.67 27.57
C PRO A 557 21.04 13.18 27.48
N ARG A 558 20.15 12.70 28.36
CA ARG A 558 19.73 11.29 28.37
C ARG A 558 18.24 11.15 28.12
N LEU A 559 17.86 10.08 27.44
CA LEU A 559 16.45 9.67 27.29
C LEU A 559 16.21 8.44 28.16
N TRP A 560 15.23 8.52 29.05
CA TRP A 560 14.81 7.42 29.92
C TRP A 560 13.48 6.86 29.45
N VAL A 561 13.38 5.55 29.27
CA VAL A 561 12.22 4.89 28.68
C VAL A 561 11.87 3.63 29.46
N LEU A 562 10.65 3.54 29.97
CA LEU A 562 10.19 2.36 30.70
C LEU A 562 9.88 1.19 29.76
N SER A 563 10.07 -0.03 30.26
CA SER A 563 9.61 -1.27 29.63
C SER A 563 8.78 -2.05 30.66
N PRO A 564 7.44 -1.83 30.71
CA PRO A 564 6.56 -2.43 31.73
C PRO A 564 6.67 -3.95 31.83
N ASP A 565 6.69 -4.65 30.68
CA ASP A 565 6.74 -6.11 30.62
C ASP A 565 8.09 -6.69 31.05
N ASN A 566 9.17 -5.92 30.87
CA ASN A 566 10.52 -6.32 31.28
C ASN A 566 10.86 -5.91 32.71
N SER A 567 10.05 -5.06 33.34
CA SER A 567 10.34 -4.47 34.65
C SER A 567 11.68 -3.71 34.68
N THR A 568 11.95 -2.98 33.60
CA THR A 568 13.19 -2.22 33.39
C THR A 568 12.92 -0.79 32.95
N VAL A 569 13.93 0.06 33.11
CA VAL A 569 14.06 1.37 32.46
C VAL A 569 15.34 1.40 31.64
N THR A 570 15.25 1.83 30.40
CA THR A 570 16.40 1.92 29.49
C THR A 570 16.81 3.35 29.29
N VAL A 571 18.13 3.58 29.28
CA VAL A 571 18.74 4.90 29.18
C VAL A 571 19.51 5.00 27.86
N PHE A 572 19.22 6.04 27.08
CA PHE A 572 19.96 6.38 25.86
C PHE A 572 20.68 7.71 26.01
N GLU A 573 21.85 7.82 25.39
CA GLU A 573 22.53 9.11 25.17
C GLU A 573 21.90 9.84 23.97
N LEU A 574 21.69 11.16 24.09
CA LEU A 574 21.17 12.00 23.00
C LEU A 574 22.26 12.91 22.41
N PRO A 575 22.26 13.17 21.09
CA PRO A 575 21.31 12.67 20.08
C PRO A 575 21.71 11.32 19.46
N SER A 576 22.82 10.71 19.90
CA SER A 576 23.40 9.49 19.31
C SER A 576 22.49 8.26 19.37
N MET A 577 21.56 8.24 20.33
CA MET A 577 20.68 7.10 20.65
C MET A 577 21.47 5.84 21.03
N ASN A 578 22.70 6.01 21.52
CA ASN A 578 23.47 4.91 22.09
C ASN A 578 22.82 4.46 23.41
N ARG A 579 22.47 3.17 23.53
CA ARG A 579 21.94 2.61 24.78
C ARG A 579 23.05 2.55 25.82
N LEU A 580 22.94 3.35 26.87
CA LEU A 580 23.87 3.40 27.99
C LEU A 580 23.64 2.25 28.97
N GLY A 581 22.40 1.80 29.12
CA GLY A 581 22.06 0.67 29.99
C GLY A 581 20.56 0.36 30.01
N GLU A 582 20.24 -0.83 30.49
CA GLU A 582 18.89 -1.27 30.86
C GLU A 582 18.93 -1.63 32.35
N VAL A 583 18.17 -0.90 33.17
CA VAL A 583 18.21 -0.96 34.63
C VAL A 583 16.94 -1.61 35.15
N SER A 584 17.05 -2.63 36.01
CA SER A 584 15.89 -3.20 36.70
C SER A 584 15.25 -2.18 37.63
N THR A 585 13.92 -2.06 37.58
CA THR A 585 13.17 -1.13 38.44
C THR A 585 12.92 -1.68 39.84
N GLY A 586 13.50 -2.82 40.22
CA GLY A 586 13.38 -3.38 41.58
C GLY A 586 11.95 -3.75 42.00
N GLY A 587 11.03 -3.89 41.04
CA GLY A 587 9.62 -4.21 41.21
C GLY A 587 9.02 -4.69 39.89
N SER A 588 7.69 -4.75 39.77
CA SER A 588 7.01 -5.18 38.55
C SER A 588 5.93 -4.20 38.10
N GLY A 589 5.72 -4.15 36.78
CA GLY A 589 4.78 -3.22 36.15
C GLY A 589 5.16 -1.75 36.36
N PRO A 590 6.37 -1.29 35.97
CA PRO A 590 6.69 0.12 35.96
C PRO A 590 5.75 0.87 35.00
N THR A 591 5.16 1.97 35.47
CA THR A 591 4.12 2.71 34.71
C THR A 591 4.54 4.12 34.35
N THR A 592 5.08 4.88 35.31
CA THR A 592 5.58 6.24 35.07
C THR A 592 6.90 6.49 35.79
N LEU A 593 7.64 7.50 35.32
CA LEU A 593 8.87 7.98 35.95
C LEU A 593 8.90 9.51 36.02
N GLY A 594 9.61 10.03 37.00
CA GLY A 594 9.83 11.47 37.19
C GLY A 594 11.27 11.78 37.54
N LEU A 595 11.75 12.95 37.12
CA LEU A 595 13.09 13.43 37.43
C LEU A 595 13.05 14.33 38.66
N VAL A 596 13.80 13.98 39.71
CA VAL A 596 14.08 14.91 40.80
C VAL A 596 14.95 16.04 40.24
N PRO A 597 14.64 17.33 40.48
CA PRO A 597 15.44 18.42 39.95
C PRO A 597 16.93 18.29 40.30
N ASN A 598 17.79 18.18 39.28
CA ASN A 598 19.23 17.94 39.40
C ASN A 598 19.61 16.67 40.21
N GLY A 599 18.71 15.70 40.30
CA GLY A 599 18.81 14.55 41.18
C GLY A 599 18.42 13.23 40.51
N PRO A 600 18.12 12.18 41.29
CA PRO A 600 17.83 10.86 40.73
C PRO A 600 16.50 10.82 39.95
N VAL A 601 16.33 9.74 39.18
CA VAL A 601 15.06 9.39 38.53
C VAL A 601 14.26 8.49 39.46
N VAL A 602 12.96 8.76 39.61
CA VAL A 602 12.05 7.93 40.41
C VAL A 602 11.08 7.21 39.48
N VAL A 603 11.03 5.89 39.59
CA VAL A 603 10.14 5.01 38.81
C VAL A 603 9.03 4.48 39.72
N VAL A 604 7.80 4.44 39.21
CA VAL A 604 6.63 3.90 39.90
C VAL A 604 6.33 2.49 39.40
N ASN A 605 6.40 1.49 40.28
CA ASN A 605 6.00 0.11 40.00
C ASN A 605 4.57 -0.14 40.53
N GLN A 606 3.61 -0.29 39.63
CA GLN A 606 2.19 -0.39 39.96
C GLN A 606 1.83 -1.76 40.56
N THR A 607 2.33 -2.85 39.96
CA THR A 607 1.93 -4.21 40.35
C THR A 607 2.54 -4.61 41.68
N SER A 608 3.83 -4.34 41.90
CA SER A 608 4.52 -4.64 43.16
C SER A 608 4.27 -3.61 44.27
N GLY A 609 3.80 -2.40 43.94
CA GLY A 609 3.44 -1.37 44.91
C GLY A 609 4.65 -0.69 45.57
N ASN A 610 5.58 -0.15 44.78
CA ASN A 610 6.73 0.59 45.31
C ASN A 610 7.23 1.67 44.33
N LEU A 611 7.93 2.67 44.86
CA LEU A 611 8.67 3.67 44.10
C LEU A 611 10.16 3.37 44.21
N VAL A 612 10.88 3.40 43.10
CA VAL A 612 12.31 3.11 43.07
C VAL A 612 13.09 4.32 42.61
N VAL A 613 14.08 4.71 43.41
CA VAL A 613 14.97 5.85 43.15
C VAL A 613 16.24 5.30 42.51
N ILE A 614 16.55 5.80 41.31
CA ILE A 614 17.68 5.38 40.49
C ILE A 614 18.63 6.57 40.36
N ASP A 615 19.89 6.37 40.75
CA ASP A 615 20.92 7.37 40.54
C ASP A 615 21.11 7.64 39.04
N GLN A 616 20.94 8.90 38.65
CA GLN A 616 20.96 9.29 37.24
C GLN A 616 22.32 9.10 36.57
N ASN A 617 23.42 8.97 37.33
CA ASN A 617 24.77 8.81 36.79
C ASN A 617 25.17 7.34 36.65
N SER A 618 25.09 6.59 37.74
CA SER A 618 25.52 5.19 37.82
C SER A 618 24.47 4.21 37.30
N GLY A 619 23.18 4.61 37.26
CA GLY A 619 22.07 3.71 36.98
C GLY A 619 21.77 2.72 38.11
N SER A 620 22.36 2.89 39.29
CA SER A 620 22.09 2.02 40.43
C SER A 620 20.82 2.45 41.19
N VAL A 621 20.03 1.48 41.64
CA VAL A 621 18.94 1.73 42.59
C VAL A 621 19.51 2.19 43.93
N SER A 622 19.19 3.42 44.33
CA SER A 622 19.64 4.01 45.60
C SER A 622 18.63 3.90 46.73
N ALA A 623 17.33 3.73 46.42
CA ALA A 623 16.27 3.51 47.40
C ALA A 623 15.04 2.81 46.78
N SER A 624 14.26 2.15 47.62
CA SER A 624 12.94 1.59 47.28
C SER A 624 11.96 1.97 48.39
N LEU A 625 10.92 2.73 48.04
CA LEU A 625 9.90 3.24 48.94
C LEU A 625 8.62 2.39 48.79
N PRO A 626 8.24 1.59 49.80
CA PRO A 626 7.03 0.80 49.71
C PRO A 626 5.78 1.70 49.77
N THR A 627 4.74 1.30 49.04
CA THR A 627 3.40 1.90 49.14
C THR A 627 2.47 0.97 49.95
N PRO A 628 1.32 1.46 50.44
CA PRO A 628 0.34 0.59 51.08
C PRO A 628 -0.03 -0.59 50.16
N ARG A 629 -0.21 -1.77 50.73
CA ARG A 629 -0.54 -2.99 49.99
C ARG A 629 -1.74 -2.77 49.08
N GLY A 630 -1.65 -3.21 47.83
CA GLY A 630 -2.74 -3.13 46.86
C GLY A 630 -3.11 -1.71 46.43
N SER A 631 -2.39 -0.67 46.86
CA SER A 631 -2.69 0.73 46.53
C SER A 631 -2.52 1.07 45.05
N ARG A 632 -1.68 0.30 44.34
CA ARG A 632 -1.38 0.44 42.90
C ARG A 632 -0.97 1.88 42.54
N PRO A 633 0.24 2.30 42.94
CA PRO A 633 0.73 3.61 42.52
C PRO A 633 0.88 3.64 40.99
N TYR A 634 0.52 4.75 40.34
CA TYR A 634 0.55 4.86 38.88
C TYR A 634 1.35 6.07 38.41
N GLY A 635 0.77 7.27 38.45
CA GLY A 635 1.38 8.50 37.96
C GLY A 635 2.24 9.16 39.03
N ILE A 636 3.43 9.64 38.65
CA ILE A 636 4.25 10.55 39.45
C ILE A 636 4.49 11.86 38.70
N VAL A 637 4.41 12.99 39.41
CA VAL A 637 4.93 14.29 38.94
C VAL A 637 5.71 14.99 40.04
N PHE A 638 6.84 15.59 39.68
CA PHE A 638 7.55 16.51 40.55
C PHE A 638 7.05 17.93 40.31
N SER A 639 6.98 18.71 41.38
CA SER A 639 6.71 20.14 41.27
C SER A 639 7.84 20.83 40.51
N PRO A 640 7.54 21.71 39.53
CA PRO A 640 8.57 22.51 38.86
C PRO A 640 9.35 23.40 39.84
N LEU A 641 8.81 23.66 41.04
CA LEU A 641 9.50 24.40 42.10
C LEU A 641 10.56 23.57 42.82
N GLY A 642 10.54 22.24 42.70
CA GLY A 642 11.50 21.35 43.34
C GLY A 642 11.30 21.21 44.85
N ASP A 643 10.05 21.20 45.29
CA ASP A 643 9.65 21.12 46.70
C ASP A 643 8.94 19.81 47.05
N PHE A 644 8.11 19.27 46.16
CA PHE A 644 7.33 18.04 46.39
C PHE A 644 7.19 17.15 45.16
N ALA A 645 6.84 15.89 45.40
CA ALA A 645 6.31 14.96 44.42
C ALA A 645 4.86 14.58 44.73
N TYR A 646 4.09 14.28 43.70
CA TYR A 646 2.71 13.81 43.82
C TYR A 646 2.58 12.47 43.12
N VAL A 647 1.93 11.50 43.77
CA VAL A 647 1.78 10.14 43.27
C VAL A 647 0.31 9.75 43.33
N SER A 648 -0.25 9.21 42.25
CA SER A 648 -1.63 8.73 42.24
C SER A 648 -1.68 7.26 42.67
N TYR A 649 -2.60 6.93 43.57
CA TYR A 649 -2.90 5.56 43.99
C TYR A 649 -4.24 5.16 43.39
N GLU A 650 -4.17 4.36 42.32
CA GLU A 650 -5.31 4.01 41.48
C GLU A 650 -6.40 3.29 42.27
N ALA A 651 -6.00 2.28 43.04
CA ALA A 651 -6.92 1.37 43.72
C ALA A 651 -7.67 2.03 44.89
N THR A 652 -6.99 2.91 45.63
CA THR A 652 -7.58 3.60 46.78
C THR A 652 -8.24 4.93 46.42
N GLY A 653 -8.10 5.40 45.17
CA GLY A 653 -8.71 6.64 44.73
C GLY A 653 -8.07 7.89 45.34
N GLN A 654 -6.74 7.87 45.52
CA GLN A 654 -6.00 8.89 46.26
C GLN A 654 -4.88 9.52 45.45
N VAL A 655 -4.48 10.71 45.85
CA VAL A 655 -3.19 11.32 45.52
C VAL A 655 -2.40 11.50 46.81
N VAL A 656 -1.13 11.11 46.78
CA VAL A 656 -0.21 11.21 47.91
C VAL A 656 0.88 12.22 47.60
N LYS A 657 1.11 13.15 48.54
CA LYS A 657 2.15 14.17 48.49
C LYS A 657 3.37 13.67 49.26
N TYR A 658 4.50 13.67 48.58
CA TYR A 658 5.80 13.28 49.09
C TYR A 658 6.72 14.50 49.19
N ASP A 659 7.51 14.59 50.26
CA ASP A 659 8.69 15.44 50.25
C ASP A 659 9.83 14.79 49.44
N LEU A 660 10.92 15.54 49.23
CA LEU A 660 12.06 15.04 48.45
C LEU A 660 12.90 13.98 49.17
N THR A 661 12.66 13.72 50.46
CA THR A 661 13.29 12.61 51.19
C THR A 661 12.56 11.28 50.96
N GLY A 662 11.36 11.34 50.37
CA GLY A 662 10.49 10.19 50.18
C GLY A 662 9.48 9.99 51.31
N ALA A 663 9.34 10.94 52.24
CA ALA A 663 8.34 10.87 53.30
C ALA A 663 6.98 11.36 52.80
N VAL A 664 5.90 10.68 53.23
CA VAL A 664 4.52 11.09 52.95
C VAL A 664 4.16 12.27 53.84
N VAL A 665 3.79 13.40 53.23
CA VAL A 665 3.42 14.65 53.92
C VAL A 665 1.94 15.02 53.71
N GLY A 666 1.20 14.27 52.89
CA GLY A 666 -0.23 14.45 52.73
C GLY A 666 -0.88 13.37 51.86
N THR A 667 -2.16 13.08 52.13
CA THR A 667 -2.99 12.17 51.32
C THR A 667 -4.34 12.82 51.07
N LEU A 668 -4.79 12.80 49.82
CA LEU A 668 -6.04 13.40 49.38
C LEU A 668 -6.87 12.40 48.57
N THR A 669 -8.13 12.19 48.94
CA THR A 669 -9.07 11.38 48.15
C THR A 669 -9.61 12.19 46.98
N VAL A 670 -9.52 11.64 45.77
CA VAL A 670 -9.90 12.30 44.51
C VAL A 670 -10.96 11.52 43.72
N GLY A 671 -11.41 10.37 44.23
CA GLY A 671 -12.38 9.48 43.57
C GLY A 671 -11.69 8.30 42.87
N GLY A 672 -12.47 7.38 42.30
CA GLY A 672 -11.95 6.12 41.77
C GLY A 672 -11.11 6.28 40.49
N ASN A 673 -10.11 5.39 40.35
CA ASN A 673 -9.20 5.25 39.20
C ASN A 673 -8.33 6.48 38.83
N PRO A 674 -7.72 7.23 39.77
CA PRO A 674 -6.77 8.28 39.43
C PRO A 674 -5.46 7.66 38.93
N ARG A 675 -5.10 7.90 37.66
CA ARG A 675 -3.85 7.38 37.09
C ARG A 675 -2.86 8.48 36.71
N HIS A 676 -3.32 9.50 36.00
CA HIS A 676 -2.41 10.49 35.43
C HIS A 676 -2.45 11.79 36.19
N LEU A 677 -1.28 12.42 36.28
CA LEU A 677 -1.07 13.66 37.00
C LEU A 677 -0.45 14.70 36.06
N SER A 678 -0.81 15.96 36.26
CA SER A 678 -0.18 17.09 35.57
C SER A 678 -0.12 18.29 36.51
N ILE A 679 0.94 19.09 36.46
CA ILE A 679 1.13 20.21 37.37
C ILE A 679 1.51 21.47 36.59
N SER A 680 0.91 22.60 36.98
CA SER A 680 1.17 23.90 36.38
C SER A 680 2.63 24.33 36.58
N ALA A 681 3.12 25.19 35.69
CA ALA A 681 4.50 25.69 35.70
C ALA A 681 4.91 26.38 37.01
N ASP A 682 3.96 27.00 37.70
CA ASP A 682 4.14 27.66 38.99
C ASP A 682 3.98 26.69 40.19
N GLY A 683 3.68 25.41 39.93
CA GLY A 683 3.47 24.39 40.95
C GLY A 683 2.18 24.53 41.76
N SER A 684 1.29 25.49 41.46
CA SER A 684 0.13 25.83 42.31
C SER A 684 -1.11 24.96 42.06
N ARG A 685 -1.21 24.33 40.89
CA ARG A 685 -2.37 23.55 40.43
C ARG A 685 -1.93 22.16 39.98
N LEU A 686 -2.47 21.14 40.61
CA LEU A 686 -2.32 19.74 40.21
C LEU A 686 -3.62 19.25 39.57
N PHE A 687 -3.53 18.63 38.40
CA PHE A 687 -4.64 18.02 37.68
C PHE A 687 -4.51 16.51 37.73
N VAL A 688 -5.61 15.84 38.05
CA VAL A 688 -5.67 14.39 38.24
C VAL A 688 -6.71 13.82 37.29
N SER A 689 -6.27 13.08 36.28
CA SER A 689 -7.17 12.40 35.35
C SER A 689 -7.68 11.11 35.97
N ARG A 690 -9.01 10.98 36.06
CA ARG A 690 -9.65 9.71 36.40
C ARG A 690 -9.71 8.86 35.14
N PHE A 691 -8.86 7.83 35.10
CA PHE A 691 -8.63 7.01 33.91
C PHE A 691 -9.93 6.41 33.39
N THR A 692 -10.63 5.66 34.23
CA THR A 692 -11.95 5.10 33.89
C THR A 692 -13.05 6.08 34.31
N THR A 693 -13.85 6.50 33.34
CA THR A 693 -15.01 7.35 33.55
C THR A 693 -16.07 6.61 34.35
N ALA A 694 -16.75 7.30 35.27
CA ALA A 694 -17.83 6.68 36.04
C ALA A 694 -19.01 6.24 35.13
N PRO A 695 -19.74 5.17 35.50
CA PRO A 695 -20.95 4.77 34.76
C PRO A 695 -21.91 5.94 34.61
N GLN A 696 -22.45 6.11 33.41
CA GLN A 696 -23.38 7.18 33.10
C GLN A 696 -24.80 6.82 33.61
N PRO A 697 -25.64 7.82 33.94
CA PRO A 697 -27.00 7.57 34.39
C PRO A 697 -27.79 6.68 33.41
N GLY A 698 -28.31 5.56 33.93
CA GLY A 698 -29.10 4.61 33.14
C GLY A 698 -28.30 3.68 32.23
N GLU A 699 -26.96 3.66 32.32
CA GLU A 699 -26.10 2.87 31.43
C GLU A 699 -26.46 1.37 31.41
N GLY A 700 -26.85 0.78 32.54
CA GLY A 700 -27.36 -0.61 32.60
C GLY A 700 -28.78 -0.84 32.04
N THR A 701 -29.34 0.11 31.28
CA THR A 701 -30.72 0.07 30.79
C THR A 701 -30.81 0.44 29.29
N ALA A 702 -32.03 0.44 28.75
CA ALA A 702 -32.31 0.87 27.37
C ALA A 702 -32.19 2.40 27.15
N SER A 703 -32.08 3.20 28.23
CA SER A 703 -31.94 4.65 28.15
C SER A 703 -30.75 5.12 28.96
N VAL A 704 -29.78 5.71 28.27
CA VAL A 704 -28.55 6.26 28.87
C VAL A 704 -28.57 7.76 28.69
N ARG A 705 -28.13 8.52 29.70
CA ARG A 705 -28.04 9.98 29.63
C ARG A 705 -26.63 10.46 29.92
N GLY A 706 -26.21 11.51 29.21
CA GLY A 706 -24.96 12.25 29.47
C GLY A 706 -25.12 13.40 30.47
N ASP A 707 -26.21 13.42 31.24
CA ASP A 707 -26.48 14.44 32.25
C ASP A 707 -27.32 13.91 33.42
N ILE A 708 -27.22 14.60 34.55
CA ILE A 708 -28.10 14.45 35.73
C ILE A 708 -28.77 15.79 35.97
N ASN A 709 -30.09 15.86 35.78
CA ASN A 709 -30.87 17.09 35.95
C ASN A 709 -30.32 18.28 35.14
N GLY A 710 -29.86 18.02 33.91
CA GLY A 710 -29.26 19.04 33.03
C GLY A 710 -27.78 19.34 33.31
N VAL A 711 -27.19 18.81 34.38
CA VAL A 711 -25.75 18.91 34.65
C VAL A 711 -25.01 17.81 33.90
N LYS A 712 -24.14 18.22 32.96
CA LYS A 712 -23.38 17.29 32.11
C LYS A 712 -22.50 16.36 32.93
N THR A 713 -22.45 15.10 32.53
CA THR A 713 -21.59 14.05 33.06
C THR A 713 -20.63 13.55 31.99
N GLY A 714 -19.53 12.91 32.41
CA GLY A 714 -18.55 12.35 31.49
C GLY A 714 -17.23 12.04 32.19
N GLY A 715 -16.13 12.13 31.43
CA GLY A 715 -14.78 12.01 31.97
C GLY A 715 -14.49 13.13 32.97
N GLU A 716 -13.59 12.89 33.92
CA GLU A 716 -13.31 13.84 35.00
C GLU A 716 -11.81 14.09 35.17
N VAL A 717 -11.44 15.36 35.14
CA VAL A 717 -10.12 15.85 35.59
C VAL A 717 -10.31 16.64 36.88
N ILE A 718 -9.71 16.16 37.97
CA ILE A 718 -9.81 16.80 39.29
C ILE A 718 -8.68 17.81 39.44
N GLU A 719 -9.03 19.04 39.76
CA GLU A 719 -8.05 20.08 40.08
C GLU A 719 -7.85 20.18 41.58
N VAL A 720 -6.60 20.15 42.00
CA VAL A 720 -6.14 20.17 43.38
C VAL A 720 -5.27 21.41 43.59
N ASN A 721 -5.55 22.15 44.66
CA ASN A 721 -4.66 23.20 45.14
C ASN A 721 -3.47 22.54 45.83
N THR A 722 -2.24 22.79 45.38
CA THR A 722 -1.06 22.08 45.92
C THR A 722 -0.61 22.59 47.29
N ALA A 723 -0.90 23.85 47.61
CA ALA A 723 -0.55 24.48 48.88
C ALA A 723 -1.47 24.01 50.02
N ALA A 724 -2.79 24.11 49.84
CA ALA A 724 -3.79 23.61 50.78
C ALA A 724 -3.94 22.08 50.72
N PHE A 725 -3.51 21.47 49.61
CA PHE A 725 -3.68 20.05 49.30
C PHE A 725 -5.14 19.57 49.38
N THR A 726 -6.03 20.36 48.79
CA THR A 726 -7.48 20.11 48.73
C THR A 726 -7.99 20.15 47.30
N THR A 727 -9.00 19.34 47.00
CA THR A 727 -9.75 19.43 45.74
C THR A 727 -10.41 20.79 45.60
N GLN A 728 -10.09 21.52 44.53
CA GLN A 728 -10.73 22.81 44.21
C GLN A 728 -11.98 22.62 43.37
N ARG A 729 -11.90 21.78 42.35
CA ARG A 729 -12.99 21.57 41.39
C ARG A 729 -12.83 20.29 40.60
N ARG A 730 -13.91 19.94 39.92
CA ARG A 730 -14.00 18.84 38.98
C ARG A 730 -14.33 19.40 37.61
N ILE A 731 -13.42 19.19 36.66
CA ILE A 731 -13.60 19.57 35.26
C ILE A 731 -14.18 18.35 34.55
N VAL A 732 -15.39 18.51 34.02
CA VAL A 732 -16.10 17.45 33.28
C VAL A 732 -15.73 17.55 31.80
N LEU A 733 -15.26 16.43 31.24
CA LEU A 733 -15.14 16.19 29.81
C LEU A 733 -16.43 15.50 29.34
N GLN A 734 -17.35 16.27 28.78
CA GLN A 734 -18.75 15.84 28.64
C GLN A 734 -18.96 14.76 27.57
N HIS A 735 -20.09 14.06 27.64
CA HIS A 735 -20.56 13.22 26.53
C HIS A 735 -20.69 14.02 25.22
N SER A 736 -20.24 13.43 24.11
CA SER A 736 -20.43 13.98 22.76
C SER A 736 -21.79 13.56 22.21
N ASP A 737 -22.62 14.56 21.93
CA ASP A 737 -23.92 14.38 21.26
C ASP A 737 -23.81 14.57 19.73
N ARG A 738 -22.59 14.54 19.17
CA ARG A 738 -22.38 14.64 17.71
C ARG A 738 -22.99 13.44 17.01
N LEU A 739 -23.55 13.66 15.81
CA LEU A 739 -24.09 12.59 15.00
C LEU A 739 -22.99 11.62 14.57
N ASP A 740 -23.31 10.33 14.61
CA ASP A 740 -22.46 9.28 14.07
C ASP A 740 -22.42 9.39 12.53
N THR A 741 -21.22 9.65 11.99
CA THR A 741 -20.93 9.73 10.57
C THR A 741 -19.65 8.95 10.25
N THR A 742 -19.11 9.09 9.05
CA THR A 742 -17.80 8.51 8.72
C THR A 742 -16.63 9.28 9.33
N VAL A 743 -16.83 10.51 9.82
CA VAL A 743 -15.76 11.40 10.32
C VAL A 743 -16.03 11.99 11.70
N THR A 744 -17.21 11.71 12.29
CA THR A 744 -17.58 12.15 13.64
C THR A 744 -18.35 11.05 14.36
N GLY A 745 -18.25 10.98 15.69
CA GLY A 745 -19.10 10.11 16.50
C GLY A 745 -19.53 10.70 17.85
N SER A 746 -20.59 10.09 18.40
CA SER A 746 -21.06 10.32 19.76
C SER A 746 -20.28 9.47 20.78
N GLY A 747 -20.46 9.77 22.07
CA GLY A 747 -19.94 8.94 23.16
C GLY A 747 -19.27 9.71 24.29
N VAL A 748 -18.93 8.99 25.36
CA VAL A 748 -18.31 9.56 26.57
C VAL A 748 -16.78 9.40 26.55
N PRO A 749 -15.99 10.45 26.85
CA PRO A 749 -14.56 10.30 27.06
C PRO A 749 -14.25 9.25 28.14
N ASN A 750 -13.34 8.32 27.88
CA ASN A 750 -12.91 7.25 28.79
C ASN A 750 -11.44 6.90 28.53
N TYR A 751 -10.77 6.24 29.48
CA TYR A 751 -9.31 6.04 29.48
C TYR A 751 -8.54 7.36 29.35
N LEU A 752 -8.84 8.30 30.24
CA LEU A 752 -8.25 9.64 30.22
C LEU A 752 -6.76 9.57 30.56
N ALA A 753 -5.91 10.00 29.63
CA ALA A 753 -4.48 10.18 29.84
C ALA A 753 -4.16 11.46 30.64
N ALA A 754 -2.89 11.81 30.77
CA ALA A 754 -2.46 13.05 31.42
C ALA A 754 -3.00 14.29 30.70
N ALA A 755 -3.47 15.28 31.47
CA ALA A 755 -3.88 16.57 30.95
C ALA A 755 -2.64 17.45 30.66
N VAL A 756 -2.03 17.29 29.49
CA VAL A 756 -0.80 18.00 29.13
C VAL A 756 -1.09 19.48 28.96
N ILE A 757 -0.45 20.31 29.80
CA ILE A 757 -0.66 21.76 29.83
C ILE A 757 0.19 22.41 28.74
N SER A 758 -0.40 23.34 28.00
CA SER A 758 0.31 24.12 26.97
C SER A 758 1.46 24.91 27.58
N PRO A 759 2.58 25.13 26.87
CA PRO A 759 3.72 25.87 27.38
C PRO A 759 3.41 27.30 27.86
N ASP A 760 2.31 27.92 27.42
CA ASP A 760 1.85 29.22 27.90
C ASP A 760 0.93 29.15 29.15
N GLY A 761 0.61 27.94 29.62
CA GLY A 761 -0.21 27.67 30.80
C GLY A 761 -1.71 27.92 30.61
N LYS A 762 -2.19 28.20 29.39
CA LYS A 762 -3.58 28.64 29.15
C LYS A 762 -4.55 27.53 28.77
N SER A 763 -4.06 26.39 28.32
CA SER A 763 -4.90 25.24 27.97
C SER A 763 -4.28 23.94 28.42
N ALA A 764 -5.09 22.89 28.57
CA ALA A 764 -4.61 21.52 28.71
C ALA A 764 -5.32 20.62 27.70
N TRP A 765 -4.65 19.55 27.27
CA TRP A 765 -5.21 18.58 26.34
C TRP A 765 -5.17 17.19 26.94
N VAL A 766 -6.29 16.48 26.86
CA VAL A 766 -6.48 15.14 27.44
C VAL A 766 -6.72 14.15 26.31
N PRO A 767 -5.69 13.37 25.90
CA PRO A 767 -5.88 12.20 25.05
C PRO A 767 -6.77 11.17 25.75
N SER A 768 -7.71 10.60 25.01
CA SER A 768 -8.56 9.52 25.52
C SER A 768 -9.19 8.73 24.37
N LYS A 769 -10.01 7.73 24.69
CA LYS A 769 -11.05 7.23 23.77
C LYS A 769 -12.39 7.88 24.07
N GLN A 770 -13.34 7.70 23.19
CA GLN A 770 -14.73 8.07 23.33
C GLN A 770 -15.60 6.84 23.10
N ASP A 771 -16.36 6.44 24.12
CA ASP A 771 -17.18 5.23 24.12
C ASP A 771 -18.64 5.56 23.79
N ASN A 772 -19.15 5.02 22.68
CA ASN A 772 -20.52 5.26 22.24
C ASN A 772 -21.52 4.33 22.95
N ILE A 773 -21.71 4.59 24.24
CA ILE A 773 -22.67 3.88 25.08
C ILE A 773 -24.14 4.18 24.70
N GLY A 774 -24.40 5.16 23.84
CA GLY A 774 -25.74 5.43 23.32
C GLY A 774 -26.16 4.50 22.19
N ARG A 775 -25.19 3.89 21.49
CA ARG A 775 -25.42 3.05 20.32
C ARG A 775 -25.73 1.60 20.70
N GLY A 776 -26.55 0.96 19.86
CA GLY A 776 -26.96 -0.44 19.98
C GLY A 776 -28.44 -0.65 19.59
N MET A 777 -28.83 -1.89 19.34
CA MET A 777 -30.17 -2.20 18.80
C MET A 777 -31.31 -1.96 19.80
N LEU A 778 -31.04 -2.04 21.10
CA LEU A 778 -32.00 -1.75 22.16
C LEU A 778 -32.06 -0.25 22.47
N ARG A 779 -30.94 0.46 22.33
CA ARG A 779 -30.82 1.90 22.58
C ARG A 779 -31.17 2.71 21.32
N SER A 780 -30.21 3.01 20.45
CA SER A 780 -30.39 3.87 19.28
C SER A 780 -31.06 3.19 18.08
N ARG A 781 -31.31 1.88 18.14
CA ARG A 781 -31.74 1.04 17.00
C ARG A 781 -30.72 1.01 15.86
N GLN A 782 -29.47 1.32 16.17
CA GLN A 782 -28.34 1.18 15.26
C GLN A 782 -27.38 0.17 15.86
N GLN A 783 -26.95 -0.81 15.08
CA GLN A 783 -26.00 -1.81 15.56
C GLN A 783 -24.67 -1.13 15.91
N LEU A 784 -24.00 -1.61 16.98
CA LEU A 784 -22.60 -1.29 17.21
C LEU A 784 -21.79 -1.68 15.96
N ASP A 785 -20.95 -0.77 15.47
CA ASP A 785 -20.15 -0.99 14.27
C ASP A 785 -18.68 -0.63 14.51
N PHE A 786 -17.84 -0.89 13.51
CA PHE A 786 -16.41 -0.73 13.64
C PHE A 786 -15.94 0.71 13.86
N GLN A 787 -16.64 1.72 13.34
CA GLN A 787 -16.16 3.12 13.28
C GLN A 787 -16.85 4.07 14.27
N ASN A 788 -17.99 3.68 14.83
CA ASN A 788 -18.81 4.52 15.72
C ASN A 788 -18.93 3.95 17.13
N SER A 789 -18.35 2.78 17.43
CA SER A 789 -18.41 2.22 18.79
C SER A 789 -17.38 2.85 19.73
N VAL A 790 -16.15 3.04 19.24
CA VAL A 790 -15.07 3.75 19.94
C VAL A 790 -14.34 4.66 18.96
N ARG A 791 -13.87 5.81 19.45
CA ARG A 791 -13.03 6.75 18.69
C ARG A 791 -11.95 7.36 19.56
N ALA A 792 -10.74 7.52 19.04
CA ALA A 792 -9.69 8.29 19.68
C ALA A 792 -10.04 9.78 19.66
N ILE A 793 -9.87 10.47 20.79
CA ILE A 793 -10.12 11.91 20.89
C ILE A 793 -9.03 12.62 21.68
N SER A 794 -8.90 13.93 21.47
CA SER A 794 -8.16 14.82 22.35
C SER A 794 -9.09 15.94 22.83
N SER A 795 -9.42 15.92 24.13
CA SER A 795 -10.29 16.93 24.74
C SER A 795 -9.48 18.13 25.21
N ARG A 796 -9.94 19.35 24.90
CA ARG A 796 -9.28 20.60 25.31
C ARG A 796 -9.94 21.15 26.57
N ILE A 797 -9.14 21.52 27.55
CA ILE A 797 -9.55 22.28 28.74
C ILE A 797 -9.02 23.71 28.58
N ASP A 798 -9.90 24.70 28.72
CA ASP A 798 -9.50 26.09 28.88
C ASP A 798 -9.14 26.32 30.35
N LEU A 799 -7.86 26.58 30.64
CA LEU A 799 -7.37 26.74 32.01
C LEU A 799 -7.61 28.15 32.57
N THR A 800 -8.10 29.08 31.75
CA THR A 800 -8.56 30.40 32.17
C THR A 800 -10.00 30.32 32.64
N ALA A 801 -10.86 29.64 31.87
CA ALA A 801 -12.27 29.42 32.23
C ALA A 801 -12.48 28.23 33.19
N ASN A 802 -11.51 27.33 33.30
CA ASN A 802 -11.54 26.12 34.13
C ASN A 802 -12.66 25.14 33.75
N GLN A 803 -12.88 24.97 32.44
CA GLN A 803 -13.89 24.08 31.88
C GLN A 803 -13.40 23.48 30.56
N GLU A 804 -14.06 22.42 30.09
CA GLU A 804 -13.82 21.90 28.75
C GLU A 804 -14.21 22.94 27.68
N ASP A 805 -13.34 23.12 26.68
CA ASP A 805 -13.68 23.74 25.41
C ASP A 805 -14.13 22.64 24.43
N TYR A 806 -15.37 22.19 24.61
CA TYR A 806 -15.93 21.04 23.87
C TYR A 806 -15.92 21.25 22.35
N ALA A 807 -16.08 22.48 21.88
CA ALA A 807 -16.02 22.79 20.45
C ALA A 807 -14.62 22.54 19.86
N ALA A 808 -13.58 22.62 20.68
CA ALA A 808 -12.19 22.37 20.31
C ALA A 808 -11.75 20.90 20.44
N ARG A 809 -12.62 20.00 20.90
CA ARG A 809 -12.31 18.56 20.97
C ARG A 809 -12.00 18.05 19.56
N VAL A 810 -10.81 17.46 19.41
CA VAL A 810 -10.37 16.82 18.18
C VAL A 810 -10.78 15.35 18.22
N ASP A 811 -11.44 14.91 17.15
CA ASP A 811 -11.76 13.51 16.88
C ASP A 811 -10.72 12.97 15.90
N HIS A 812 -9.96 11.97 16.33
CA HIS A 812 -8.90 11.36 15.53
C HIS A 812 -9.49 10.22 14.71
N ASP A 813 -10.11 10.58 13.59
CA ASP A 813 -10.72 9.63 12.64
C ASP A 813 -9.77 8.47 12.29
N ASN A 814 -10.31 7.26 12.13
CA ASN A 814 -9.52 6.04 11.85
C ASN A 814 -8.52 5.67 12.98
N ALA A 815 -8.91 5.95 14.24
CA ALA A 815 -8.19 5.52 15.43
C ALA A 815 -9.15 5.26 16.60
N GLY A 816 -8.82 4.28 17.45
CA GLY A 816 -9.66 3.83 18.57
C GLY A 816 -9.30 4.43 19.93
N LEU A 817 -8.01 4.66 20.18
CA LEU A 817 -7.51 5.10 21.48
C LEU A 817 -6.29 6.03 21.34
N ALA A 818 -6.33 7.18 22.03
CA ALA A 818 -5.19 8.07 22.23
C ALA A 818 -4.71 8.01 23.69
N THR A 819 -3.40 7.86 23.92
CA THR A 819 -2.87 7.51 25.26
C THR A 819 -1.80 8.43 25.83
N ALA A 820 -1.17 9.26 24.99
CA ALA A 820 -0.18 10.24 25.44
C ALA A 820 -0.16 11.45 24.52
N ALA A 821 0.30 12.58 25.06
CA ALA A 821 0.56 13.77 24.26
C ALA A 821 1.78 14.56 24.77
N ALA A 822 2.41 15.31 23.88
CA ALA A 822 3.51 16.21 24.20
C ALA A 822 3.43 17.47 23.34
N PHE A 823 3.64 18.63 23.96
CA PHE A 823 3.75 19.88 23.22
C PHE A 823 5.16 20.06 22.65
N HIS A 824 5.24 20.65 21.46
CA HIS A 824 6.47 21.32 21.03
C HIS A 824 6.85 22.40 22.06
N PRO A 825 8.14 22.65 22.37
CA PRO A 825 8.55 23.60 23.42
C PRO A 825 7.96 25.01 23.31
N THR A 826 7.68 25.48 22.09
CA THR A 826 7.04 26.80 21.85
C THR A 826 5.52 26.80 21.98
N GLY A 827 4.88 25.63 22.08
CA GLY A 827 3.43 25.46 22.06
C GLY A 827 2.79 25.46 20.66
N ALA A 828 3.60 25.58 19.59
CA ALA A 828 3.12 25.63 18.21
C ALA A 828 2.35 24.38 17.77
N TYR A 829 2.75 23.22 18.26
CA TYR A 829 2.20 21.92 17.86
C TYR A 829 2.00 21.04 19.09
N LEU A 830 0.98 20.20 19.02
CA LEU A 830 0.71 19.12 19.97
C LEU A 830 0.87 17.78 19.24
N PHE A 831 1.67 16.89 19.79
CA PHE A 831 1.85 15.52 19.30
C PHE A 831 1.01 14.59 20.16
N VAL A 832 0.20 13.71 19.55
CA VAL A 832 -0.72 12.79 20.26
C VAL A 832 -0.48 11.36 19.79
N ALA A 833 -0.19 10.45 20.71
CA ALA A 833 0.03 9.04 20.41
C ALA A 833 -1.30 8.32 20.21
N LEU A 834 -1.49 7.70 19.05
CA LEU A 834 -2.65 6.90 18.68
C LEU A 834 -2.28 5.42 18.79
N GLU A 835 -2.54 4.84 19.96
CA GLU A 835 -2.02 3.55 20.39
C GLU A 835 -2.34 2.42 19.40
N THR A 836 -3.60 2.31 19.01
CA THR A 836 -4.06 1.17 18.19
C THR A 836 -3.75 1.33 16.70
N SER A 837 -3.44 2.56 16.26
CA SER A 837 -3.22 2.89 14.85
C SER A 837 -1.74 2.98 14.45
N ARG A 838 -0.81 2.81 15.41
CA ARG A 838 0.66 2.91 15.18
C ARG A 838 1.09 4.28 14.65
N GLU A 839 0.42 5.33 15.11
CA GLU A 839 0.56 6.67 14.57
C GLU A 839 0.73 7.71 15.69
N VAL A 840 1.35 8.84 15.35
CA VAL A 840 1.29 10.07 16.15
C VAL A 840 0.58 11.14 15.34
N ALA A 841 -0.52 11.67 15.85
CA ALA A 841 -1.18 12.82 15.26
C ALA A 841 -0.45 14.11 15.61
N VAL A 842 -0.24 14.98 14.61
CA VAL A 842 0.27 16.34 14.78
C VAL A 842 -0.90 17.30 14.74
N VAL A 843 -1.17 17.96 15.85
CA VAL A 843 -2.33 18.84 16.04
C VAL A 843 -1.86 20.30 16.11
N ASP A 844 -2.59 21.18 15.43
CA ASP A 844 -2.56 22.62 15.64
C ASP A 844 -3.48 22.94 16.84
N PRO A 845 -2.92 23.23 18.04
CA PRO A 845 -3.71 23.42 19.24
C PRO A 845 -4.50 24.75 19.22
N VAL A 846 -4.08 25.73 18.43
CA VAL A 846 -4.76 27.03 18.32
C VAL A 846 -5.88 26.96 17.29
N GLY A 847 -5.59 26.35 16.12
CA GLY A 847 -6.55 26.08 15.06
C GLY A 847 -7.49 24.89 15.33
N ARG A 848 -7.25 24.14 16.42
CA ARG A 848 -8.11 23.05 16.93
C ARG A 848 -8.33 21.92 15.92
N ARG A 849 -7.29 21.55 15.20
CA ARG A 849 -7.36 20.55 14.12
C ARG A 849 -6.11 19.71 14.02
N GLU A 850 -6.28 18.46 13.61
CA GLU A 850 -5.18 17.62 13.15
C GLU A 850 -4.62 18.16 11.82
N LEU A 851 -3.30 18.16 11.68
CA LEU A 851 -2.58 18.60 10.49
C LEU A 851 -2.17 17.42 9.61
N PHE A 852 -1.50 16.43 10.19
CA PHE A 852 -1.06 15.19 9.56
C PHE A 852 -0.68 14.15 10.62
N ARG A 853 -0.34 12.93 10.19
CA ARG A 853 0.11 11.84 11.06
C ARG A 853 1.50 11.35 10.72
N ILE A 854 2.19 10.83 11.73
CA ILE A 854 3.52 10.24 11.64
C ILE A 854 3.38 8.74 11.93
N ASN A 855 3.80 7.90 10.99
CA ASN A 855 3.85 6.45 11.20
C ASN A 855 4.99 6.10 12.18
N VAL A 856 4.68 5.29 13.18
CA VAL A 856 5.63 4.82 14.21
C VAL A 856 5.44 3.31 14.45
N GLY A 857 5.99 2.78 15.54
CA GLY A 857 5.84 1.37 15.89
C GLY A 857 4.49 1.08 16.57
N ARG A 858 4.30 -0.17 16.99
CA ARG A 858 3.08 -0.66 17.63
C ARG A 858 2.88 -0.09 19.03
N ALA A 859 1.62 0.24 19.34
CA ALA A 859 1.17 0.77 20.63
C ALA A 859 2.05 1.94 21.11
N PRO A 860 2.12 3.07 20.39
CA PRO A 860 2.77 4.26 20.91
C PRO A 860 2.03 4.71 22.18
N GLN A 861 2.75 4.81 23.30
CA GLN A 861 2.19 5.11 24.63
C GLN A 861 2.93 6.23 25.36
N GLY A 862 4.00 6.76 24.77
CA GLY A 862 4.85 7.77 25.39
C GLY A 862 5.45 8.69 24.34
N LEU A 863 5.48 9.99 24.62
CA LEU A 863 6.01 11.02 23.73
C LEU A 863 6.86 12.01 24.52
N THR A 864 7.99 12.41 23.96
CA THR A 864 8.74 13.58 24.44
C THR A 864 9.48 14.25 23.28
N VAL A 865 9.67 15.55 23.38
CA VAL A 865 10.31 16.37 22.34
C VAL A 865 11.66 16.86 22.87
N SER A 866 12.69 16.86 22.01
CA SER A 866 14.00 17.43 22.33
C SER A 866 13.87 18.91 22.73
N ALA A 867 14.81 19.39 23.55
CA ALA A 867 14.78 20.77 24.05
C ALA A 867 14.83 21.82 22.92
N ASP A 868 15.46 21.52 21.79
CA ASP A 868 15.51 22.37 20.61
C ASP A 868 14.26 22.28 19.72
N GLY A 869 13.31 21.40 20.05
CA GLY A 869 12.06 21.21 19.32
C GLY A 869 12.17 20.41 18.01
N ARG A 870 13.36 19.90 17.67
CA ARG A 870 13.63 19.30 16.35
C ARG A 870 13.49 17.79 16.30
N THR A 871 13.38 17.11 17.42
CA THR A 871 13.28 15.65 17.46
C THR A 871 12.14 15.22 18.38
N LEU A 872 11.28 14.35 17.87
CA LEU A 872 10.25 13.67 18.65
C LEU A 872 10.72 12.23 18.95
N TYR A 873 10.66 11.85 20.21
CA TYR A 873 10.92 10.49 20.68
C TYR A 873 9.59 9.83 21.05
N VAL A 874 9.32 8.67 20.45
CA VAL A 874 8.05 7.95 20.61
C VAL A 874 8.34 6.56 21.14
N GLN A 875 7.82 6.24 22.32
CA GLN A 875 7.91 4.89 22.88
C GLN A 875 6.87 3.99 22.22
N ASN A 876 7.32 3.00 21.46
CA ASN A 876 6.51 1.95 20.88
C ASN A 876 6.47 0.76 21.85
N PHE A 877 5.48 0.74 22.74
CA PHE A 877 5.41 -0.21 23.84
C PHE A 877 5.45 -1.66 23.34
N MET A 878 4.73 -1.98 22.27
CA MET A 878 4.61 -3.35 21.74
C MET A 878 5.79 -3.80 20.88
N ASP A 879 6.56 -2.87 20.32
CA ASP A 879 7.76 -3.17 19.54
C ASP A 879 9.05 -3.11 20.37
N ARG A 880 8.95 -2.79 21.68
CA ARG A 880 10.10 -2.60 22.59
C ARG A 880 11.12 -1.62 22.02
N SER A 881 10.65 -0.50 21.49
CA SER A 881 11.52 0.44 20.79
C SER A 881 11.12 1.89 20.99
N VAL A 882 12.06 2.79 20.69
CA VAL A 882 11.81 4.23 20.53
C VAL A 882 11.93 4.58 19.05
N SER A 883 10.90 5.20 18.47
CA SER A 883 11.02 5.88 17.18
C SER A 883 11.59 7.28 17.39
N VAL A 884 12.58 7.65 16.59
CA VAL A 884 13.27 8.94 16.63
C VAL A 884 12.92 9.69 15.36
N VAL A 885 12.15 10.77 15.48
CA VAL A 885 11.56 11.47 14.33
C VAL A 885 12.11 12.89 14.22
N ASP A 886 12.65 13.22 13.05
CA ASP A 886 13.05 14.59 12.68
C ASP A 886 11.81 15.44 12.40
N LEU A 887 11.68 16.51 13.18
CA LEU A 887 10.63 17.52 13.05
C LEU A 887 11.09 18.73 12.24
N SER A 888 12.36 18.80 11.80
CA SER A 888 12.90 19.96 11.08
C SER A 888 12.08 20.39 9.87
N PRO A 889 11.55 19.50 9.01
CA PRO A 889 10.67 19.92 7.91
C PRO A 889 9.43 20.70 8.40
N LEU A 890 8.83 20.28 9.52
CA LEU A 890 7.70 20.96 10.15
C LEU A 890 8.11 22.26 10.85
N VAL A 891 9.08 22.20 11.75
CA VAL A 891 9.38 23.31 12.68
C VAL A 891 10.38 24.30 12.12
N ARG A 892 11.17 23.97 11.10
CA ARG A 892 12.05 24.94 10.43
C ARG A 892 11.48 25.41 9.11
N ASN A 893 10.73 24.58 8.39
CA ASN A 893 10.29 24.89 7.03
C ASN A 893 8.77 24.99 6.86
N GLY A 894 7.98 24.76 7.91
CA GLY A 894 6.52 24.85 7.83
C GLY A 894 5.88 23.79 6.93
N LEU A 895 6.58 22.71 6.62
CA LEU A 895 6.09 21.62 5.78
C LEU A 895 5.32 20.61 6.64
N LEU A 896 4.18 20.10 6.17
CA LEU A 896 3.46 19.03 6.87
C LEU A 896 4.12 17.67 6.63
N GLU A 897 5.37 17.58 7.04
CA GLU A 897 6.24 16.44 6.84
C GLU A 897 7.09 16.23 8.09
N SER A 898 7.45 14.97 8.32
CA SER A 898 8.44 14.56 9.30
C SER A 898 9.19 13.36 8.76
N LYS A 899 10.37 13.07 9.32
CA LYS A 899 11.19 11.95 8.85
C LYS A 899 11.58 11.06 10.02
N LEU A 900 11.23 9.77 9.96
CA LEU A 900 11.78 8.78 10.89
C LEU A 900 13.30 8.64 10.63
N ILE A 901 14.12 8.97 11.64
CA ILE A 901 15.58 8.88 11.58
C ILE A 901 16.02 7.44 11.86
N THR A 902 15.57 6.88 12.98
CA THR A 902 15.93 5.53 13.42
C THR A 902 14.91 5.00 14.43
N THR A 903 14.96 3.70 14.69
CA THR A 903 14.34 3.06 15.85
C THR A 903 15.42 2.48 16.75
N ALA A 904 15.24 2.53 18.08
CA ALA A 904 16.19 2.04 19.06
C ALA A 904 15.53 1.06 20.04
N SER A 905 16.10 -0.14 20.23
CA SER A 905 15.53 -1.16 21.13
C SER A 905 15.65 -0.76 22.60
N THR A 906 14.54 -0.82 23.33
CA THR A 906 14.44 -0.54 24.78
C THR A 906 14.70 -1.76 25.64
N VAL A 907 14.92 -2.94 25.07
CA VAL A 907 15.20 -4.17 25.81
C VAL A 907 16.38 -4.93 25.20
N VAL A 908 17.15 -5.59 26.05
CA VAL A 908 18.24 -6.51 25.67
C VAL A 908 17.72 -7.92 25.49
N THR A 909 16.83 -8.38 26.38
CA THR A 909 16.23 -9.71 26.35
C THR A 909 14.74 -9.58 26.63
N GLU A 910 13.90 -10.07 25.72
CA GLU A 910 12.45 -10.05 25.90
C GLU A 910 12.05 -10.96 27.07
N ALA A 911 11.25 -10.44 28.00
CA ALA A 911 10.81 -11.17 29.19
C ALA A 911 9.62 -12.09 28.91
N LEU A 912 8.78 -11.75 27.92
CA LEU A 912 7.62 -12.56 27.55
C LEU A 912 8.03 -13.73 26.63
N ALA A 913 7.37 -14.87 26.82
CA ALA A 913 7.48 -15.97 25.87
C ALA A 913 7.01 -15.50 24.46
N PRO A 914 7.62 -15.96 23.36
CA PRO A 914 7.34 -15.45 22.01
C PRO A 914 5.85 -15.47 21.63
N ALA A 915 5.12 -16.55 21.97
CA ALA A 915 3.69 -16.65 21.70
C ALA A 915 2.84 -15.65 22.52
N VAL A 916 3.25 -15.35 23.75
CA VAL A 916 2.57 -14.36 24.61
C VAL A 916 2.82 -12.95 24.08
N LEU A 917 4.06 -12.64 23.67
CA LEU A 917 4.37 -11.35 23.04
C LEU A 917 3.57 -11.15 21.76
N LEU A 918 3.57 -12.14 20.85
CA LEU A 918 2.82 -12.06 19.60
C LEU A 918 1.32 -11.87 19.86
N GLY A 919 0.75 -12.65 20.79
CA GLY A 919 -0.65 -12.49 21.20
C GLY A 919 -0.96 -11.11 21.74
N LYS A 920 -0.06 -10.56 22.56
CA LYS A 920 -0.19 -9.20 23.10
C LYS A 920 -0.07 -8.14 22.00
N GLN A 921 0.84 -8.31 21.04
CA GLN A 921 0.95 -7.40 19.90
C GLN A 921 -0.35 -7.36 19.10
N LEU A 922 -0.93 -8.53 18.77
CA LEU A 922 -2.22 -8.62 18.10
C LEU A 922 -3.35 -7.99 18.94
N PHE A 923 -3.34 -8.18 20.26
CA PHE A 923 -4.35 -7.63 21.17
C PHE A 923 -4.45 -6.09 21.13
N TYR A 924 -3.35 -5.38 20.80
CA TYR A 924 -3.28 -3.92 20.77
C TYR A 924 -3.44 -3.31 19.37
N ASP A 925 -3.49 -4.11 18.31
CA ASP A 925 -3.16 -3.64 16.95
C ASP A 925 -4.37 -3.56 16.01
N ALA A 926 -5.03 -2.40 15.99
CA ALA A 926 -6.16 -2.16 15.09
C ALA A 926 -5.73 -1.86 13.65
N LYS A 927 -4.44 -1.56 13.43
CA LYS A 927 -3.89 -1.27 12.09
C LYS A 927 -3.75 -2.54 11.23
N ASP A 928 -3.68 -3.72 11.84
CA ASP A 928 -3.73 -4.99 11.10
C ASP A 928 -5.14 -5.22 10.54
N THR A 929 -5.27 -5.21 9.22
CA THR A 929 -6.55 -5.36 8.52
C THR A 929 -7.22 -6.72 8.74
N ARG A 930 -6.49 -7.70 9.28
CA ARG A 930 -7.06 -8.97 9.73
C ARG A 930 -7.88 -8.81 11.01
N LEU A 931 -7.49 -7.88 11.88
CA LEU A 931 -8.12 -7.64 13.18
C LEU A 931 -9.24 -6.61 13.09
N ALA A 932 -9.03 -5.52 12.34
CA ALA A 932 -10.01 -4.46 12.24
C ALA A 932 -9.95 -3.71 10.92
N ARG A 933 -11.09 -3.11 10.57
CA ARG A 933 -11.20 -2.17 9.48
C ARG A 933 -10.87 -0.75 9.96
N ASP A 934 -10.10 -0.02 9.17
CA ASP A 934 -9.81 1.41 9.33
C ASP A 934 -9.24 1.83 10.72
N GLY A 935 -8.62 0.92 11.49
CA GLY A 935 -7.82 1.29 12.68
C GLY A 935 -8.59 1.57 13.97
N TYR A 936 -9.91 1.35 14.02
CA TYR A 936 -10.74 1.73 15.17
C TYR A 936 -10.73 0.75 16.34
N LEU A 937 -10.80 -0.57 16.08
CA LEU A 937 -11.03 -1.57 17.13
C LEU A 937 -9.81 -2.46 17.33
N SER A 938 -9.37 -2.60 18.57
CA SER A 938 -8.50 -3.67 19.03
C SER A 938 -9.05 -4.21 20.35
N CYS A 939 -8.58 -5.36 20.83
CA CYS A 939 -9.03 -5.85 22.13
C CYS A 939 -8.66 -4.87 23.27
N ALA A 940 -7.52 -4.18 23.15
CA ALA A 940 -7.04 -3.21 24.13
C ALA A 940 -7.95 -1.98 24.31
N VAL A 941 -8.77 -1.60 23.32
CA VAL A 941 -9.66 -0.43 23.47
C VAL A 941 -10.76 -0.64 24.52
N CYS A 942 -11.14 -1.89 24.79
CA CYS A 942 -12.07 -2.24 25.85
C CYS A 942 -11.37 -2.96 27.03
N HIS A 943 -10.13 -3.41 26.83
CA HIS A 943 -9.37 -4.18 27.81
C HIS A 943 -7.94 -3.66 28.02
N ALA A 944 -7.80 -2.38 28.38
CA ALA A 944 -6.49 -1.81 28.67
C ALA A 944 -5.78 -2.62 29.76
N GLU A 945 -4.55 -3.11 29.48
CA GLU A 945 -3.77 -3.97 30.39
C GLU A 945 -4.51 -5.26 30.83
N GLY A 946 -5.56 -5.68 30.10
CA GLY A 946 -6.43 -6.80 30.45
C GLY A 946 -7.54 -6.47 31.47
N ALA A 947 -7.65 -5.23 31.94
CA ALA A 947 -8.75 -4.78 32.80
C ALA A 947 -10.08 -4.67 32.00
N ASP A 948 -11.17 -4.30 32.67
CA ASP A 948 -12.38 -3.82 31.98
C ASP A 948 -12.31 -2.29 31.69
N ASP A 949 -13.20 -1.80 30.83
CA ASP A 949 -13.35 -0.37 30.53
C ASP A 949 -14.40 0.33 31.39
N GLY A 950 -14.98 -0.39 32.36
CA GLY A 950 -16.07 0.07 33.21
C GLY A 950 -17.35 0.43 32.46
N ARG A 951 -17.56 -0.02 31.21
CA ARG A 951 -18.73 0.31 30.38
C ARG A 951 -19.73 -0.84 30.26
N VAL A 952 -21.00 -0.48 30.02
CA VAL A 952 -22.05 -1.42 29.59
C VAL A 952 -22.43 -1.16 28.13
N TRP A 953 -22.01 -2.09 27.27
CA TRP A 953 -22.25 -2.07 25.84
C TRP A 953 -23.60 -2.71 25.47
N ASP A 954 -24.26 -2.19 24.43
CA ASP A 954 -25.49 -2.77 23.90
C ASP A 954 -25.20 -3.70 22.71
N PHE A 955 -24.89 -4.96 23.03
CA PHE A 955 -24.69 -6.05 22.06
C PHE A 955 -25.99 -6.79 21.73
N THR A 956 -27.18 -6.20 21.96
CA THR A 956 -28.46 -6.84 21.59
C THR A 956 -28.55 -7.19 20.10
N GLY A 957 -27.92 -6.40 19.22
CA GLY A 957 -27.84 -6.68 17.78
C GLY A 957 -27.04 -7.94 17.43
N PHE A 958 -26.18 -8.42 18.34
CA PHE A 958 -25.43 -9.66 18.22
C PHE A 958 -26.06 -10.81 19.01
N GLY A 959 -27.27 -10.60 19.54
CA GLY A 959 -27.96 -11.57 20.38
C GLY A 959 -27.45 -11.62 21.82
N GLU A 960 -26.42 -10.86 22.18
CA GLU A 960 -25.83 -10.91 23.51
C GLU A 960 -26.57 -10.05 24.52
N GLY A 961 -27.23 -8.95 24.16
CA GLY A 961 -27.88 -8.11 25.17
C GLY A 961 -26.97 -7.00 25.71
N LEU A 962 -27.39 -6.35 26.80
CA LEU A 962 -26.53 -5.44 27.54
C LEU A 962 -25.40 -6.21 28.21
N ARG A 963 -24.17 -5.77 27.99
CA ARG A 963 -22.96 -6.45 28.47
C ARG A 963 -21.99 -5.49 29.12
N ASN A 964 -21.79 -5.71 30.40
CA ASN A 964 -20.70 -5.15 31.16
C ASN A 964 -19.39 -5.86 30.76
N THR A 965 -18.37 -5.08 30.43
CA THR A 965 -17.06 -5.61 30.02
C THR A 965 -16.44 -6.47 31.12
N ILE A 966 -15.85 -7.60 30.74
CA ILE A 966 -15.28 -8.57 31.68
C ILE A 966 -13.81 -8.24 31.95
N ASP A 967 -13.39 -8.08 33.20
CA ASP A 967 -11.96 -8.05 33.55
C ASP A 967 -11.30 -9.40 33.22
N LEU A 968 -10.19 -9.41 32.49
CA LEU A 968 -9.48 -10.62 32.06
C LEU A 968 -8.40 -11.06 33.06
N ARG A 969 -8.00 -10.19 34.00
CA ARG A 969 -6.94 -10.44 34.98
C ARG A 969 -7.40 -11.41 36.06
N GLY A 970 -6.52 -12.36 36.41
CA GLY A 970 -6.84 -13.40 37.39
C GLY A 970 -7.64 -14.57 36.84
N LYS A 971 -7.86 -14.60 35.52
CA LYS A 971 -8.79 -15.54 34.90
C LYS A 971 -8.11 -16.60 34.05
N ALA A 972 -6.92 -16.33 33.54
CA ALA A 972 -6.10 -17.27 32.77
C ALA A 972 -6.83 -17.96 31.60
N GLY A 973 -7.87 -17.34 31.03
CA GLY A 973 -8.78 -18.01 30.08
C GLY A 973 -9.55 -19.22 30.66
N GLY A 974 -9.44 -19.49 31.97
CA GLY A 974 -10.03 -20.64 32.68
C GLY A 974 -11.24 -20.27 33.54
N GLN A 975 -11.86 -19.12 33.32
CA GLN A 975 -13.09 -18.72 34.04
C GLN A 975 -14.34 -19.52 33.65
N GLY A 976 -14.24 -20.46 32.70
CA GLY A 976 -15.39 -21.07 32.07
C GLY A 976 -15.56 -20.54 30.65
N PHE A 977 -16.77 -20.10 30.34
CA PHE A 977 -17.02 -19.45 29.05
C PHE A 977 -16.45 -18.02 29.08
N GLN A 978 -15.96 -17.53 27.95
CA GLN A 978 -15.29 -16.24 27.84
C GLN A 978 -16.27 -15.05 27.76
N HIS A 979 -17.56 -15.32 27.97
CA HIS A 979 -18.63 -14.34 27.83
C HIS A 979 -19.80 -14.68 28.77
N TRP A 980 -20.52 -13.65 29.26
CA TRP A 980 -21.60 -13.81 30.24
C TRP A 980 -22.74 -14.74 29.80
N SER A 981 -23.12 -14.75 28.52
CA SER A 981 -24.13 -15.68 27.96
C SER A 981 -23.65 -17.13 27.90
N GLY A 982 -22.35 -17.32 28.08
CA GLY A 982 -21.62 -18.55 27.86
C GLY A 982 -21.59 -19.02 26.42
N ASN A 983 -21.64 -18.11 25.44
CA ASN A 983 -21.56 -18.46 24.02
C ASN A 983 -20.13 -18.75 23.53
N PHE A 984 -19.09 -18.44 24.30
CA PHE A 984 -17.69 -18.55 23.85
C PHE A 984 -16.97 -19.54 24.76
N ASP A 985 -16.65 -20.74 24.29
CA ASP A 985 -15.96 -21.77 25.08
C ASP A 985 -14.45 -21.78 24.87
N GLU A 986 -13.94 -21.09 23.85
CA GLU A 986 -12.51 -20.84 23.65
C GLU A 986 -12.22 -19.36 23.32
N ILE A 987 -10.99 -18.89 23.59
CA ILE A 987 -10.59 -17.51 23.24
C ILE A 987 -10.60 -17.31 21.71
N GLN A 988 -10.37 -18.38 20.97
CA GLN A 988 -10.36 -18.37 19.52
C GLN A 988 -11.74 -18.09 18.91
N ASP A 989 -12.83 -18.20 19.67
CA ASP A 989 -14.19 -17.85 19.22
C ASP A 989 -14.36 -16.36 18.90
N PHE A 990 -13.50 -15.51 19.47
CA PHE A 990 -13.48 -14.08 19.16
C PHE A 990 -13.10 -13.78 17.70
N GLU A 991 -12.60 -14.76 16.94
CA GLU A 991 -12.48 -14.69 15.48
C GLU A 991 -13.80 -14.24 14.81
N GLY A 992 -14.95 -14.69 15.34
CA GLY A 992 -16.25 -14.24 14.87
C GLY A 992 -16.51 -12.74 15.12
N GLN A 993 -16.08 -12.20 16.26
CA GLN A 993 -16.22 -10.77 16.56
C GLN A 993 -15.22 -9.92 15.76
N ILE A 994 -14.00 -10.41 15.57
CA ILE A 994 -13.00 -9.78 14.68
C ILE A 994 -13.62 -9.56 13.28
N ARG A 995 -14.26 -10.61 12.72
CA ARG A 995 -14.86 -10.54 11.38
C ARG A 995 -16.14 -9.71 11.33
N ASN A 996 -17.04 -9.87 12.29
CA ASN A 996 -18.40 -9.32 12.19
C ASN A 996 -18.56 -7.94 12.85
N PHE A 997 -17.86 -7.70 13.96
CA PHE A 997 -17.95 -6.43 14.69
C PHE A 997 -16.83 -5.47 14.28
N ALA A 998 -15.57 -5.93 14.32
CA ALA A 998 -14.43 -5.11 13.92
C ALA A 998 -14.23 -5.03 12.39
N GLN A 999 -14.96 -5.84 11.61
CA GLN A 999 -14.85 -5.94 10.15
C GLN A 999 -13.44 -6.27 9.64
N GLY A 1000 -12.65 -6.98 10.44
CA GLY A 1000 -11.35 -7.51 10.02
C GLY A 1000 -11.51 -8.73 9.10
N SER A 1001 -10.48 -9.05 8.31
CA SER A 1001 -10.49 -10.25 7.46
C SER A 1001 -10.32 -11.58 8.24
N GLY A 1002 -10.03 -11.51 9.55
CA GLY A 1002 -9.81 -12.63 10.47
C GLY A 1002 -8.38 -13.17 10.49
N LEU A 1003 -8.00 -13.76 11.63
CA LEU A 1003 -6.69 -14.36 11.88
C LEU A 1003 -6.62 -15.84 11.49
N MET A 1004 -7.75 -16.45 11.13
CA MET A 1004 -7.86 -17.80 10.55
C MET A 1004 -8.11 -17.74 9.03
N GLY A 1005 -7.75 -18.77 8.27
CA GLY A 1005 -8.11 -18.86 6.86
C GLY A 1005 -9.63 -18.94 6.67
N TYR A 1006 -10.16 -18.28 5.64
CA TYR A 1006 -11.61 -18.26 5.34
C TYR A 1006 -12.22 -19.69 5.28
N ASN A 1007 -11.57 -20.61 4.56
CA ASN A 1007 -12.06 -21.98 4.40
C ASN A 1007 -12.02 -22.78 5.71
N GLU A 1008 -11.07 -22.50 6.60
CA GLU A 1008 -10.97 -23.16 7.90
C GLU A 1008 -12.07 -22.67 8.83
N PHE A 1009 -12.31 -21.35 8.86
CA PHE A 1009 -13.35 -20.74 9.69
C PHE A 1009 -14.77 -21.20 9.30
N TYR A 1010 -15.04 -21.36 8.01
CA TYR A 1010 -16.33 -21.89 7.52
C TYR A 1010 -16.35 -23.42 7.36
N GLY A 1011 -15.28 -24.12 7.72
CA GLY A 1011 -15.23 -25.57 7.70
C GLY A 1011 -15.98 -26.17 8.89
N GLY A 1012 -17.00 -26.98 8.62
CA GLY A 1012 -17.83 -27.59 9.67
C GLY A 1012 -18.69 -26.55 10.38
N THR A 1013 -18.68 -26.56 11.71
CA THR A 1013 -19.46 -25.63 12.55
C THR A 1013 -18.61 -24.53 13.20
N ARG A 1014 -17.33 -24.39 12.83
CA ARG A 1014 -16.38 -23.44 13.47
C ARG A 1014 -16.84 -21.99 13.45
N SER A 1015 -17.55 -21.55 12.42
CA SER A 1015 -18.06 -20.16 12.37
C SER A 1015 -19.07 -19.83 13.47
N THR A 1016 -19.59 -20.85 14.17
CA THR A 1016 -20.39 -20.70 15.38
C THR A 1016 -19.48 -20.79 16.60
N PRO A 1017 -19.62 -19.88 17.60
CA PRO A 1017 -18.80 -19.91 18.81
C PRO A 1017 -18.76 -21.28 19.51
N LEU A 1018 -19.91 -21.86 19.89
CA LEU A 1018 -20.01 -23.19 20.51
C LEU A 1018 -19.89 -24.38 19.51
N GLY A 1019 -19.25 -24.18 18.37
CA GLY A 1019 -19.11 -25.16 17.30
C GLY A 1019 -17.85 -26.03 17.45
N ASP A 1020 -17.36 -26.52 16.32
CA ASP A 1020 -16.08 -27.25 16.27
C ASP A 1020 -14.93 -26.37 16.79
N PRO A 1021 -13.94 -26.94 17.51
CA PRO A 1021 -12.80 -26.18 18.03
C PRO A 1021 -11.93 -25.53 16.95
N LYS A 1022 -11.38 -24.36 17.29
CA LYS A 1022 -10.46 -23.54 16.49
C LYS A 1022 -9.02 -23.60 17.02
N ALA A 1023 -8.83 -23.98 18.28
CA ALA A 1023 -7.50 -24.16 18.86
C ALA A 1023 -6.62 -25.08 17.98
N GLY A 1024 -5.38 -24.66 17.73
CA GLY A 1024 -4.42 -25.40 16.91
C GLY A 1024 -4.52 -25.18 15.40
N LEU A 1025 -5.49 -24.40 14.92
CA LEU A 1025 -5.69 -24.14 13.49
C LEU A 1025 -5.07 -22.84 13.00
N SER A 1026 -4.87 -21.85 13.87
CA SER A 1026 -4.19 -20.60 13.54
C SER A 1026 -3.21 -20.23 14.65
N ALA A 1027 -1.93 -20.10 14.27
CA ALA A 1027 -0.87 -19.73 15.19
C ALA A 1027 -1.11 -18.34 15.82
N ASP A 1028 -1.69 -17.39 15.07
CA ASP A 1028 -1.97 -16.04 15.56
C ASP A 1028 -3.16 -16.03 16.55
N LEU A 1029 -4.21 -16.83 16.29
CA LEU A 1029 -5.30 -17.00 17.26
C LEU A 1029 -4.83 -17.72 18.53
N ASP A 1030 -3.97 -18.73 18.38
CA ASP A 1030 -3.40 -19.43 19.53
C ASP A 1030 -2.43 -18.54 20.32
N ALA A 1031 -1.72 -17.63 19.65
CA ALA A 1031 -0.91 -16.60 20.31
C ALA A 1031 -1.80 -15.63 21.11
N LEU A 1032 -2.89 -15.12 20.52
CA LEU A 1032 -3.87 -14.28 21.23
C LEU A 1032 -4.44 -14.99 22.46
N ALA A 1033 -4.81 -16.26 22.31
CA ALA A 1033 -5.24 -17.11 23.41
C ALA A 1033 -4.14 -17.29 24.48
N SER A 1034 -2.89 -17.45 24.07
CA SER A 1034 -1.74 -17.56 24.99
C SER A 1034 -1.54 -16.28 25.80
N TYR A 1035 -1.72 -15.10 25.20
CA TYR A 1035 -1.69 -13.83 25.94
C TYR A 1035 -2.82 -13.74 26.96
N VAL A 1036 -4.08 -13.99 26.58
CA VAL A 1036 -5.19 -13.93 27.54
C VAL A 1036 -5.03 -14.95 28.67
N LYS A 1037 -4.51 -16.16 28.36
CA LYS A 1037 -4.17 -17.17 29.37
C LYS A 1037 -3.05 -16.74 30.32
N SER A 1038 -2.15 -15.86 29.89
CA SER A 1038 -1.09 -15.32 30.73
C SER A 1038 -1.59 -14.35 31.82
N LEU A 1039 -2.81 -13.81 31.68
CA LEU A 1039 -3.44 -12.90 32.64
C LEU A 1039 -4.04 -13.67 33.84
N SER A 1040 -3.22 -14.49 34.49
CA SER A 1040 -3.66 -15.47 35.51
C SER A 1040 -3.69 -14.93 36.94
N THR A 1041 -3.14 -13.74 37.18
CA THR A 1041 -3.03 -13.16 38.53
C THR A 1041 -4.05 -12.05 38.74
N PRO A 1042 -4.98 -12.17 39.72
CA PRO A 1042 -5.93 -11.12 40.02
C PRO A 1042 -5.24 -9.95 40.72
N VAL A 1043 -5.90 -8.79 40.70
CA VAL A 1043 -5.39 -7.59 41.36
C VAL A 1043 -5.53 -7.71 42.88
N ASP A 1044 -4.43 -7.42 43.59
CA ASP A 1044 -4.40 -7.37 45.05
C ASP A 1044 -5.39 -6.33 45.62
N SER A 1045 -6.27 -6.76 46.51
CA SER A 1045 -7.16 -5.86 47.24
C SER A 1045 -6.41 -4.90 48.18
N PRO A 1046 -6.69 -3.57 48.12
CA PRO A 1046 -6.17 -2.59 49.07
C PRO A 1046 -6.86 -2.63 50.44
N TRP A 1047 -7.93 -3.43 50.59
CA TRP A 1047 -8.77 -3.45 51.79
C TRP A 1047 -8.31 -4.49 52.84
N ARG A 1048 -7.22 -5.20 52.56
CA ARG A 1048 -6.60 -6.15 53.49
C ARG A 1048 -5.70 -5.45 54.50
N GLN A 1049 -5.32 -6.19 55.55
CA GLN A 1049 -4.26 -5.76 56.44
C GLN A 1049 -2.92 -5.66 55.70
N ALA A 1050 -1.98 -4.90 56.25
CA ALA A 1050 -0.67 -4.69 55.63
C ALA A 1050 0.12 -6.00 55.40
N ASP A 1051 -0.09 -7.00 56.27
CA ASP A 1051 0.50 -8.35 56.15
C ASP A 1051 -0.23 -9.26 55.13
N GLY A 1052 -1.29 -8.75 54.48
CA GLY A 1052 -2.10 -9.49 53.52
C GLY A 1052 -3.19 -10.36 54.14
N THR A 1053 -3.37 -10.36 55.47
CA THR A 1053 -4.45 -11.11 56.12
C THR A 1053 -5.81 -10.38 55.99
N LEU A 1054 -6.89 -11.15 56.13
CA LEU A 1054 -8.25 -10.60 56.17
C LEU A 1054 -8.47 -9.78 57.44
N THR A 1055 -9.19 -8.67 57.33
CA THR A 1055 -9.67 -7.92 58.50
C THR A 1055 -10.61 -8.77 59.37
N ALA A 1056 -10.77 -8.43 60.65
CA ALA A 1056 -11.68 -9.16 61.54
C ALA A 1056 -13.12 -9.21 61.00
N THR A 1057 -13.59 -8.10 60.40
CA THR A 1057 -14.90 -8.02 59.75
C THR A 1057 -14.98 -8.93 58.52
N ALA A 1058 -13.95 -8.96 57.67
CA ALA A 1058 -13.89 -9.86 56.53
C ALA A 1058 -13.79 -11.34 56.95
N GLN A 1059 -13.19 -11.66 58.10
CA GLN A 1059 -13.19 -13.03 58.64
C GLN A 1059 -14.60 -13.48 59.04
N LEU A 1060 -15.41 -12.60 59.64
CA LEU A 1060 -16.83 -12.87 59.89
C LEU A 1060 -17.62 -12.99 58.58
N GLY A 1061 -17.36 -12.10 57.62
CA GLY A 1061 -17.98 -12.13 56.29
C GLY A 1061 -17.68 -13.40 55.52
N ARG A 1062 -16.48 -13.96 55.69
CA ARG A 1062 -16.12 -15.27 55.15
C ARG A 1062 -17.00 -16.38 55.72
N GLN A 1063 -17.34 -16.31 57.00
CA GLN A 1063 -18.26 -17.27 57.60
C GLN A 1063 -19.67 -17.12 57.00
N THR A 1064 -20.14 -15.89 56.79
CA THR A 1064 -21.40 -15.62 56.08
C THR A 1064 -21.37 -16.18 54.66
N TYR A 1065 -20.28 -15.98 53.91
CA TYR A 1065 -20.08 -16.53 52.56
C TYR A 1065 -20.21 -18.07 52.52
N LEU A 1066 -19.61 -18.76 53.50
CA LEU A 1066 -19.68 -20.21 53.61
C LEU A 1066 -21.07 -20.68 54.04
N ASN A 1067 -21.69 -20.02 55.02
CA ASN A 1067 -23.03 -20.35 55.52
C ASN A 1067 -24.11 -20.14 54.46
N ALA A 1068 -24.00 -19.08 53.66
CA ALA A 1068 -24.88 -18.80 52.53
C ALA A 1068 -24.56 -19.66 51.29
N GLN A 1069 -23.60 -20.58 51.39
CA GLN A 1069 -23.19 -21.50 50.32
C GLN A 1069 -22.78 -20.80 49.02
N CYS A 1070 -22.28 -19.57 49.07
CA CYS A 1070 -21.83 -18.83 47.88
C CYS A 1070 -20.77 -19.59 47.08
N ALA A 1071 -19.92 -20.37 47.78
CA ALA A 1071 -18.89 -21.21 47.18
C ALA A 1071 -19.44 -22.31 46.24
N SER A 1072 -20.71 -22.69 46.37
CA SER A 1072 -21.33 -23.72 45.51
C SER A 1072 -21.48 -23.27 44.06
N CYS A 1073 -21.56 -21.96 43.82
CA CYS A 1073 -21.65 -21.38 42.48
C CYS A 1073 -20.34 -20.72 42.06
N HIS A 1074 -19.71 -19.92 42.93
CA HIS A 1074 -18.50 -19.15 42.61
C HIS A 1074 -17.19 -19.92 42.82
N GLY A 1075 -17.28 -21.19 43.22
CA GLY A 1075 -16.13 -22.01 43.57
C GLY A 1075 -15.46 -21.60 44.88
N THR A 1076 -14.28 -22.18 45.13
CA THR A 1076 -13.47 -21.77 46.28
C THR A 1076 -12.71 -20.47 45.96
N PRO A 1077 -12.67 -19.50 46.89
CA PRO A 1077 -11.96 -18.24 46.72
C PRO A 1077 -10.50 -18.47 46.27
N GLY A 1078 -10.14 -17.98 45.09
CA GLY A 1078 -8.77 -18.00 44.57
C GLY A 1078 -8.46 -19.02 43.48
N PHE A 1079 -9.43 -19.81 43.01
CA PHE A 1079 -9.26 -20.61 41.80
C PHE A 1079 -10.08 -20.03 40.62
N PRO A 1080 -9.51 -20.02 39.39
CA PRO A 1080 -10.29 -19.80 38.18
C PRO A 1080 -11.16 -21.03 37.97
N GLY A 1081 -12.47 -20.88 38.08
CA GLY A 1081 -13.37 -21.98 37.82
C GLY A 1081 -14.83 -21.59 37.84
N SER A 1082 -15.42 -21.54 36.65
CA SER A 1082 -16.77 -22.01 36.41
C SER A 1082 -16.72 -22.92 35.18
N ALA A 1083 -16.39 -24.21 35.39
CA ALA A 1083 -16.96 -25.27 34.54
C ALA A 1083 -18.37 -25.62 35.06
N THR A 1084 -19.08 -24.65 35.63
CA THR A 1084 -20.42 -24.81 36.19
C THR A 1084 -21.46 -24.50 35.13
N PRO A 1085 -22.63 -25.19 35.15
CA PRO A 1085 -23.74 -24.83 34.27
C PRO A 1085 -24.15 -23.37 34.49
N LEU A 1086 -24.59 -22.70 33.43
CA LEU A 1086 -25.22 -21.38 33.52
C LEU A 1086 -26.25 -21.34 34.67
N ARG A 1087 -26.26 -20.23 35.43
CA ARG A 1087 -27.18 -20.05 36.56
C ARG A 1087 -28.10 -18.86 36.34
N ASP A 1088 -29.38 -19.07 36.60
CA ASP A 1088 -30.34 -17.97 36.76
C ASP A 1088 -30.48 -17.62 38.24
N VAL A 1089 -29.86 -16.51 38.62
CA VAL A 1089 -29.91 -15.99 39.98
C VAL A 1089 -31.00 -14.94 40.19
N GLY A 1090 -31.87 -14.74 39.19
CA GLY A 1090 -32.93 -13.73 39.19
C GLY A 1090 -32.53 -12.38 38.61
N THR A 1091 -31.39 -12.32 37.91
CA THR A 1091 -30.87 -11.11 37.26
C THR A 1091 -31.16 -11.05 35.76
N LEU A 1092 -31.72 -12.12 35.17
CA LEU A 1092 -32.10 -12.15 33.76
C LEU A 1092 -33.25 -11.18 33.46
N LYS A 1093 -33.07 -10.38 32.42
CA LYS A 1093 -34.02 -9.39 31.89
C LYS A 1093 -34.24 -9.64 30.40
N ALA A 1094 -35.27 -9.02 29.81
CA ALA A 1094 -35.43 -9.02 28.35
C ALA A 1094 -34.19 -8.45 27.62
N SER A 1095 -33.46 -7.52 28.26
CA SER A 1095 -32.21 -6.95 27.76
C SER A 1095 -30.99 -7.88 27.93
N SER A 1096 -31.12 -9.06 28.55
CA SER A 1096 -29.98 -9.95 28.81
C SER A 1096 -29.56 -10.79 27.61
N GLY A 1097 -30.31 -10.80 26.51
CA GLY A 1097 -29.95 -11.47 25.27
C GLY A 1097 -30.36 -12.94 25.19
N THR A 1098 -29.65 -13.68 24.35
CA THR A 1098 -29.91 -15.06 23.93
C THR A 1098 -28.63 -15.91 24.06
N ARG A 1099 -28.78 -17.23 24.02
CA ARG A 1099 -27.66 -18.19 23.94
C ARG A 1099 -27.71 -18.87 22.58
N SER A 1100 -26.78 -18.54 21.69
CA SER A 1100 -26.76 -19.00 20.28
C SER A 1100 -28.12 -18.85 19.57
N GLY A 1101 -28.81 -17.71 19.77
CA GLY A 1101 -30.14 -17.44 19.18
C GLY A 1101 -31.32 -18.09 19.91
N GLY A 1102 -31.08 -18.97 20.89
CA GLY A 1102 -32.10 -19.57 21.75
C GLY A 1102 -32.31 -18.84 23.07
N THR A 1103 -33.27 -19.31 23.87
CA THR A 1103 -33.56 -18.73 25.20
C THR A 1103 -32.34 -18.77 26.12
N LEU A 1104 -31.99 -17.64 26.72
CA LEU A 1104 -30.97 -17.57 27.75
C LEU A 1104 -31.54 -18.07 29.08
N THR A 1105 -31.08 -19.23 29.55
CA THR A 1105 -31.57 -19.89 30.78
C THR A 1105 -30.74 -19.58 32.01
N GLY A 1106 -29.64 -18.84 31.87
CA GLY A 1106 -28.75 -18.44 32.95
C GLY A 1106 -27.53 -17.67 32.41
N ILE A 1107 -26.68 -17.20 33.32
CA ILE A 1107 -25.42 -16.50 33.05
C ILE A 1107 -24.24 -17.33 33.55
N ASP A 1108 -23.09 -17.22 32.89
CA ASP A 1108 -21.85 -17.85 33.37
C ASP A 1108 -21.42 -17.23 34.69
N VAL A 1109 -21.07 -18.07 35.66
CA VAL A 1109 -20.80 -17.62 37.02
C VAL A 1109 -19.35 -17.17 37.12
N PRO A 1110 -19.06 -15.89 37.40
CA PRO A 1110 -17.68 -15.43 37.46
C PRO A 1110 -16.99 -15.88 38.76
N SER A 1111 -15.67 -16.01 38.71
CA SER A 1111 -14.85 -16.03 39.92
C SER A 1111 -14.99 -14.70 40.67
N LEU A 1112 -14.95 -14.76 42.00
CA LEU A 1112 -14.99 -13.57 42.87
C LEU A 1112 -13.59 -13.06 43.25
N ALA A 1113 -12.52 -13.69 42.74
CA ALA A 1113 -11.16 -13.21 42.96
C ALA A 1113 -10.96 -11.84 42.29
N GLY A 1114 -10.56 -10.83 43.06
CA GLY A 1114 -10.38 -9.46 42.57
C GLY A 1114 -11.67 -8.71 42.29
N VAL A 1115 -12.84 -9.23 42.68
CA VAL A 1115 -14.16 -8.62 42.37
C VAL A 1115 -14.30 -7.19 42.89
N TRP A 1116 -13.50 -6.76 43.87
CA TRP A 1116 -13.49 -5.39 44.34
C TRP A 1116 -13.18 -4.37 43.23
N ALA A 1117 -12.45 -4.76 42.19
CA ALA A 1117 -11.96 -3.89 41.11
C ALA A 1117 -12.87 -3.85 39.88
N THR A 1118 -13.94 -4.65 39.83
CA THR A 1118 -14.70 -4.91 38.59
C THR A 1118 -16.06 -4.20 38.57
N ALA A 1119 -16.16 -3.01 39.17
CA ALA A 1119 -17.41 -2.23 39.15
C ALA A 1119 -17.58 -1.52 37.79
N PRO A 1120 -18.80 -1.38 37.25
CA PRO A 1120 -20.09 -1.80 37.81
C PRO A 1120 -20.25 -3.33 37.81
N TYR A 1121 -21.17 -3.86 38.62
CA TYR A 1121 -21.33 -5.30 38.84
C TYR A 1121 -22.50 -5.91 38.07
N LEU A 1122 -22.46 -7.24 37.93
CA LEU A 1122 -23.38 -8.08 37.13
C LEU A 1122 -23.16 -7.94 35.61
N HIS A 1123 -23.74 -8.87 34.86
CA HIS A 1123 -23.55 -9.00 33.41
C HIS A 1123 -24.04 -7.80 32.61
N ASP A 1124 -24.96 -7.01 33.15
CA ASP A 1124 -25.55 -5.82 32.53
C ASP A 1124 -25.20 -4.52 33.26
N GLY A 1125 -24.27 -4.58 34.23
CA GLY A 1125 -23.82 -3.43 35.03
C GLY A 1125 -24.91 -2.82 35.92
N SER A 1126 -26.00 -3.55 36.20
CA SER A 1126 -27.13 -3.00 36.95
C SER A 1126 -26.91 -2.83 38.46
N ALA A 1127 -25.79 -3.29 39.00
CA ALA A 1127 -25.42 -3.10 40.40
C ALA A 1127 -24.22 -2.15 40.52
N ALA A 1128 -24.40 -1.02 41.20
CA ALA A 1128 -23.34 -0.03 41.41
C ALA A 1128 -22.38 -0.44 42.54
N THR A 1129 -22.86 -1.22 43.51
CA THR A 1129 -22.08 -1.69 44.66
C THR A 1129 -22.11 -3.21 44.79
N LEU A 1130 -21.15 -3.78 45.51
CA LEU A 1130 -21.15 -5.21 45.84
C LEU A 1130 -22.40 -5.62 46.63
N GLU A 1131 -22.93 -4.72 47.47
CA GLU A 1131 -24.17 -4.99 48.20
C GLU A 1131 -25.36 -5.10 47.24
N ASP A 1132 -25.49 -4.17 46.28
CA ASP A 1132 -26.54 -4.23 45.25
C ASP A 1132 -26.43 -5.52 44.44
N ALA A 1133 -25.20 -5.94 44.12
CA ALA A 1133 -24.94 -7.17 43.37
C ALA A 1133 -25.40 -8.41 44.15
N VAL A 1134 -25.10 -8.50 45.45
CA VAL A 1134 -25.57 -9.60 46.31
C VAL A 1134 -27.10 -9.56 46.41
N ARG A 1135 -27.68 -8.39 46.67
CA ARG A 1135 -29.15 -8.23 46.81
C ARG A 1135 -29.93 -8.59 45.55
N ALA A 1136 -29.34 -8.40 44.38
CA ALA A 1136 -29.95 -8.76 43.11
C ALA A 1136 -30.16 -10.28 42.92
N HIS A 1137 -29.52 -11.12 43.75
CA HIS A 1137 -29.76 -12.56 43.77
C HIS A 1137 -31.10 -12.87 44.44
N THR A 1138 -32.17 -12.94 43.65
CA THR A 1138 -33.55 -13.16 44.15
C THR A 1138 -34.00 -14.61 44.05
N LYS A 1139 -33.36 -15.42 43.19
CA LYS A 1139 -33.67 -16.86 43.02
C LYS A 1139 -32.79 -17.78 43.87
N ASN A 1140 -31.81 -17.22 44.58
CA ASN A 1140 -30.99 -17.93 45.56
C ASN A 1140 -31.30 -17.39 46.96
N THR A 1141 -31.26 -18.24 47.99
CA THR A 1141 -31.58 -17.91 49.39
C THR A 1141 -30.49 -17.07 50.08
N ILE A 1142 -29.91 -16.07 49.40
CA ILE A 1142 -28.76 -15.28 49.87
C ILE A 1142 -29.24 -13.88 50.28
N GLN A 1143 -29.95 -13.79 51.40
CA GLN A 1143 -30.40 -12.50 51.97
C GLN A 1143 -30.06 -12.46 53.46
N PRO A 1144 -28.77 -12.36 53.83
CA PRO A 1144 -28.37 -12.27 55.23
C PRO A 1144 -28.87 -10.96 55.88
N PRO A 1145 -29.01 -10.92 57.22
CA PRO A 1145 -29.31 -9.70 57.96
C PRO A 1145 -28.30 -8.57 57.65
N ALA A 1146 -28.69 -7.31 57.84
CA ALA A 1146 -27.87 -6.16 57.45
C ALA A 1146 -26.42 -6.18 57.98
N ALA A 1147 -26.21 -6.61 59.22
CA ALA A 1147 -24.87 -6.72 59.81
C ALA A 1147 -24.02 -7.79 59.11
N GLU A 1148 -24.60 -8.95 58.81
CA GLU A 1148 -23.95 -10.04 58.07
C GLU A 1148 -23.74 -9.66 56.59
N MET A 1149 -24.63 -8.88 55.99
CA MET A 1149 -24.45 -8.34 54.64
C MET A 1149 -23.22 -7.43 54.58
N ALA A 1150 -23.08 -6.49 55.52
CA ALA A 1150 -21.91 -5.63 55.59
C ALA A 1150 -20.61 -6.42 55.78
N GLN A 1151 -20.63 -7.47 56.61
CA GLN A 1151 -19.50 -8.38 56.80
C GLN A 1151 -19.18 -9.14 55.49
N LEU A 1152 -20.18 -9.72 54.83
CA LEU A 1152 -20.02 -10.43 53.56
C LEU A 1152 -19.42 -9.51 52.50
N VAL A 1153 -19.95 -8.30 52.36
CA VAL A 1153 -19.45 -7.30 51.42
C VAL A 1153 -17.99 -6.97 51.72
N GLU A 1154 -17.62 -6.81 53.00
CA GLU A 1154 -16.22 -6.58 53.39
C GLU A 1154 -15.31 -7.77 53.04
N TYR A 1155 -15.81 -9.00 53.16
CA TYR A 1155 -15.09 -10.18 52.70
C TYR A 1155 -14.92 -10.18 51.18
N LEU A 1156 -15.98 -9.92 50.41
CA LEU A 1156 -15.95 -9.87 48.93
C LEU A 1156 -14.91 -8.86 48.43
N ARG A 1157 -14.84 -7.68 49.06
CA ARG A 1157 -13.83 -6.65 48.73
C ARG A 1157 -12.39 -7.12 48.95
N GLN A 1158 -12.18 -8.12 49.81
CA GLN A 1158 -10.88 -8.62 50.20
C GLN A 1158 -10.53 -9.96 49.52
N ILE A 1159 -11.36 -10.55 48.64
CA ILE A 1159 -11.02 -11.82 48.00
C ILE A 1159 -9.89 -11.65 46.96
N ASN A 1160 -8.76 -12.33 47.22
CA ASN A 1160 -7.59 -12.46 46.33
C ASN A 1160 -7.29 -13.94 46.01
N ALA A 1161 -6.31 -14.22 45.13
CA ALA A 1161 -5.90 -15.59 44.75
C ALA A 1161 -5.44 -16.48 45.93
N ASP A 1162 -4.82 -15.90 46.96
CA ASP A 1162 -4.29 -16.61 48.15
C ASP A 1162 -5.35 -16.87 49.23
N SER A 1163 -6.57 -16.36 49.07
CA SER A 1163 -7.66 -16.54 50.04
C SER A 1163 -8.03 -18.02 50.26
N GLY A 1164 -7.76 -18.87 49.27
CA GLY A 1164 -7.98 -20.31 49.33
C GLY A 1164 -6.91 -21.07 50.13
N THR A 1165 -5.65 -20.62 50.10
CA THR A 1165 -4.52 -21.32 50.76
C THR A 1165 -4.46 -21.03 52.26
N GLN A 1166 -4.85 -19.82 52.69
CA GLN A 1166 -5.03 -19.50 54.12
C GLN A 1166 -6.08 -20.40 54.79
N SER A 1167 -7.06 -20.92 54.02
CA SER A 1167 -8.05 -21.87 54.53
C SER A 1167 -7.45 -23.21 54.95
N GLN A 1168 -6.46 -23.71 54.18
CA GLN A 1168 -5.81 -24.99 54.46
C GLN A 1168 -4.78 -24.85 55.59
N ALA A 1169 -4.08 -23.71 55.66
CA ALA A 1169 -3.14 -23.43 56.75
C ALA A 1169 -3.87 -23.29 58.11
N ALA A 1170 -4.98 -22.55 58.16
CA ALA A 1170 -5.79 -22.42 59.37
C ALA A 1170 -6.49 -23.73 59.77
N ALA A 1171 -6.96 -24.53 58.80
CA ALA A 1171 -7.52 -25.85 59.05
C ALA A 1171 -6.47 -26.85 59.56
N ARG A 1172 -5.24 -26.83 59.02
CA ARG A 1172 -4.11 -27.62 59.53
C ARG A 1172 -3.69 -27.20 60.93
N ALA A 1173 -3.69 -25.89 61.23
CA ALA A 1173 -3.41 -25.39 62.58
C ALA A 1173 -4.50 -25.79 63.60
N LYS A 1174 -5.79 -25.76 63.20
CA LYS A 1174 -6.90 -26.26 64.03
C LYS A 1174 -6.85 -27.78 64.23
N ALA A 1175 -6.53 -28.55 63.20
CA ALA A 1175 -6.36 -30.00 63.29
C ALA A 1175 -5.15 -30.38 64.16
N ALA A 1176 -4.05 -29.62 64.10
CA ALA A 1176 -2.90 -29.78 64.99
C ALA A 1176 -3.24 -29.45 66.46
N ALA A 1177 -4.09 -28.44 66.70
CA ALA A 1177 -4.55 -28.08 68.05
C ALA A 1177 -5.61 -29.05 68.61
N GLN A 1178 -6.37 -29.74 67.75
CA GLN A 1178 -7.36 -30.76 68.15
C GLN A 1178 -6.74 -32.18 68.25
N GLY A 1179 -5.61 -32.42 67.57
CA GLY A 1179 -4.88 -33.70 67.59
C GLY A 1179 -4.03 -33.97 68.84
N THR A 1180 -3.83 -32.99 69.72
CA THR A 1180 -3.08 -33.16 70.98
C THR A 1180 -3.96 -33.61 72.16
N GLY A 1181 -5.24 -33.93 71.93
CA GLY A 1181 -6.24 -34.18 72.96
C GLY A 1181 -6.60 -35.65 73.25
N GLY A 1182 -5.96 -36.64 72.63
CA GLY A 1182 -6.31 -38.03 72.93
C GLY A 1182 -5.40 -39.06 72.27
N LEU A 1183 -4.57 -39.71 73.08
CA LEU A 1183 -4.31 -41.17 73.10
C LEU A 1183 -3.10 -41.46 74.02
N LYS A 1184 -3.39 -41.59 75.32
CA LYS A 1184 -2.64 -42.47 76.23
C LYS A 1184 -3.65 -43.41 76.87
N LYS A 1185 -3.72 -44.66 76.41
CA LYS A 1185 -4.00 -45.87 77.21
C LYS A 1185 -4.13 -47.13 76.34
N GLY A 1186 -3.42 -48.21 76.75
CA GLY A 1186 -3.65 -49.62 76.37
C GLY A 1186 -2.59 -50.20 75.43
N ARG A 1187 -1.58 -50.93 75.93
CA ARG A 1187 -1.45 -52.43 75.94
C ARG A 1187 -1.58 -53.03 74.52
N GLY A 1188 -0.62 -53.71 73.92
CA GLY A 1188 0.38 -54.67 74.41
C GLY A 1188 0.18 -55.96 73.59
N GLY A 1189 1.22 -56.41 72.87
CA GLY A 1189 1.17 -57.57 71.96
C GLY A 1189 2.20 -57.44 70.84
#